data_AF-A0AAT9RPZ1-F1
#
_entry.id   AF-A0AAT9RPZ1-F1
#
_cell.length_a   1.000
_cell.length_b   1.000
_cell.length_c   1.000
_cell.angle_alpha   90.00
_cell.angle_beta   90.00
_cell.angle_gamma   90.00
#
_symmetry.space_group_name_H-M   'P 1'
#
loop_
_entity.id
_entity.type
_entity.pdbx_description
1 polymer ?
#
loop_
_entity_poly.entity_id
_entity_poly.type
_entity_poly.pdbx_seq_one_letter_code
_entity_poly.pdbx_strand_id
1 'polypeptide(L)'
;MTIRDVANLARALISEPTEDAGSDTASRYNFQHQCAARHCFALLQDSALEAIVCEWHVDYVLVYSDGQNELVSVKHRESHLGPWSFSELWKGGGLVTLYERWKCVRQAKCRLVTNAPMKAAKDRARNFSKALSNQVVEEFIDESAVALKCSPQDARQFLLSLRIEHGVQDRVALRAYQIVNLVQPTLVATGFEYIDAAQAWDNVVDLVAVKSRDFNNRDFSSIDLAAPNALDAEALTLSKIARRTIKRDDVKAAFSAKPAAQVSRPLASNLWRREPSVVFVGREEHVGEIDEYLESDVPKGPALAVVGMSGVGKSELLAQYAWKNSERYEFVWWVRGESWHSIVSDLTSLAEEVGLPAPDSDDGLQRIRQYFMQHRGLVLLDGVSAGNDVVSFIPKVAETRFLLSSLDQNWATHAQVIQLAPLTDEDSGHLLSSILSNSSDANLEVLNRALGGLPLALKQAAGYINASGMPVEMYSTMIRDRARDLLSRAAPPEHLGLAAALSITIERLHESHTSAFKLLSVLAFLAPQEFPTEIFTLEIPSGERTGSEGEIEQREMMEVEWLAAEEVRGFSQDGLTLIRDLEDHLTLFDAVADLQRFSIIDSQPSGLSSHALTQAVVRQSLSDAQTTSAIEVGTALLNKVTALSPFDARFWPHYRHMMPHFEALLGYLEARQTCKVNTLKFYLTIAVHLGTQGNNEASYSCAEKAVRATGRLNGMGVETVAFARTILVEALIGMDLWDDALRIVDESLLLAENEPANWFVMSNLHMKKASVCHLQGDLTEAIAELDKAEFHVGTSENSEETSMPRRVIKASMANLRREAGDALGAISELEDLIAEYPDDASRNGLAALYSNLSLAYLDTTDFTRSLHASKKALDLDLEDSDGVHADGARDWNNAGLALLELNKPSDAAAAFSVSLRIHEKLSDKASTRYLIVRMNLGRAQLAQEDYVTARKTFEETLKDQEKVLGENHREVASTLVNLSVAYSALRLFGDAVKAAHRAVKIDVAVYGEGHPELVPDYNNLGGALMLAGSHGAALKWFTKAYKCARVAFGEKNLRVAMCLQKMAICKYALGAVAEALKSMREAVAIFDVTVDRDYPEAQFSRSLLRQMLQGRATLNFAEI
;
A
#
# COMPACT_ATOMS: atom_id res chain seq x y z
N MET A 1 -14.95 6.44 -24.03
CA MET A 1 -15.45 5.52 -25.09
C MET A 1 -16.70 4.80 -24.59
N THR A 2 -17.74 4.63 -25.42
CA THR A 2 -18.92 3.79 -25.11
C THR A 2 -18.68 2.30 -25.46
N ILE A 3 -19.54 1.37 -24.99
CA ILE A 3 -19.55 -0.07 -25.37
C ILE A 3 -19.43 -0.26 -26.88
N ARG A 4 -20.19 0.57 -27.62
CA ARG A 4 -20.22 0.53 -29.07
C ARG A 4 -18.90 1.00 -29.67
N ASP A 5 -18.17 1.91 -29.02
CA ASP A 5 -16.86 2.42 -29.47
C ASP A 5 -15.73 1.42 -29.20
N VAL A 6 -15.73 0.76 -28.03
CA VAL A 6 -14.76 -0.31 -27.70
C VAL A 6 -14.96 -1.51 -28.63
N ALA A 7 -16.21 -1.93 -28.82
CA ALA A 7 -16.56 -3.04 -29.72
C ALA A 7 -16.39 -2.69 -31.21
N ASN A 8 -16.45 -1.41 -31.59
CA ASN A 8 -16.15 -0.95 -32.96
C ASN A 8 -14.63 -0.79 -33.16
N LEU A 9 -13.86 -0.39 -32.15
CA LEU A 9 -12.40 -0.32 -32.19
C LEU A 9 -11.81 -1.73 -32.31
N ALA A 10 -12.29 -2.67 -31.51
CA ALA A 10 -11.95 -4.09 -31.63
C ALA A 10 -12.36 -4.66 -33.00
N ARG A 11 -13.58 -4.36 -33.50
CA ARG A 11 -14.01 -4.76 -34.86
C ARG A 11 -13.18 -4.12 -35.98
N ALA A 12 -12.72 -2.88 -35.82
CA ALA A 12 -11.88 -2.19 -36.80
C ALA A 12 -10.44 -2.71 -36.80
N LEU A 13 -9.95 -3.21 -35.66
CA LEU A 13 -8.62 -3.81 -35.50
C LEU A 13 -8.54 -5.28 -35.95
N ILE A 14 -9.67 -5.99 -36.06
CA ILE A 14 -9.76 -7.44 -36.30
C ILE A 14 -10.44 -7.78 -37.65
N SER A 15 -10.35 -6.93 -38.66
CA SER A 15 -10.85 -7.31 -40.00
C SER A 15 -9.99 -8.43 -40.60
N GLU A 16 -10.59 -9.56 -40.97
CA GLU A 16 -9.88 -10.65 -41.66
C GLU A 16 -9.24 -10.17 -42.97
N PRO A 17 -8.02 -10.65 -43.31
CA PRO A 17 -7.45 -10.40 -44.63
C PRO A 17 -8.31 -11.09 -45.70
N THR A 18 -8.80 -10.32 -46.67
CA THR A 18 -9.50 -10.85 -47.85
C THR A 18 -8.58 -11.75 -48.68
N GLU A 19 -9.10 -12.92 -49.06
CA GLU A 19 -8.79 -13.75 -50.24
C GLU A 19 -7.36 -13.61 -50.83
N ASP A 20 -6.47 -14.56 -50.45
CA ASP A 20 -5.30 -15.12 -51.19
C ASP A 20 -4.07 -15.47 -50.32
N ALA A 21 -4.15 -15.39 -49.00
CA ALA A 21 -3.05 -15.82 -48.11
C ALA A 21 -3.25 -17.26 -47.61
N GLY A 22 -2.24 -18.12 -47.76
CA GLY A 22 -2.24 -19.47 -47.17
C GLY A 22 -2.49 -19.46 -45.64
N SER A 23 -3.01 -20.55 -45.08
CA SER A 23 -3.48 -20.64 -43.69
C SER A 23 -2.48 -20.16 -42.64
N ASP A 24 -1.18 -20.37 -42.88
CA ASP A 24 -0.11 -19.92 -41.98
C ASP A 24 0.07 -18.39 -42.00
N THR A 25 -0.03 -17.77 -43.18
CA THR A 25 0.09 -16.31 -43.35
C THR A 25 -1.09 -15.57 -42.74
N ALA A 26 -2.32 -16.06 -42.94
CA ALA A 26 -3.52 -15.48 -42.30
C ALA A 26 -3.44 -15.56 -40.77
N SER A 27 -2.93 -16.68 -40.23
CA SER A 27 -2.77 -16.84 -38.79
C SER A 27 -1.66 -15.96 -38.20
N ARG A 28 -0.61 -15.64 -38.98
CA ARG A 28 0.41 -14.64 -38.59
C ARG A 28 -0.16 -13.22 -38.53
N TYR A 29 -0.98 -12.80 -39.50
CA TYR A 29 -1.62 -11.48 -39.47
C TYR A 29 -2.61 -11.35 -38.31
N ASN A 30 -3.47 -12.35 -38.09
CA ASN A 30 -4.39 -12.37 -36.94
C ASN A 30 -3.65 -12.25 -35.60
N PHE A 31 -2.52 -12.92 -35.46
CA PHE A 31 -1.68 -12.80 -34.27
C PHE A 31 -1.14 -11.38 -34.08
N GLN A 32 -0.65 -10.73 -35.14
CA GLN A 32 -0.11 -9.38 -35.02
C GLN A 32 -1.21 -8.34 -34.74
N HIS A 33 -2.43 -8.53 -35.25
CA HIS A 33 -3.59 -7.72 -34.90
C HIS A 33 -3.94 -7.80 -33.40
N GLN A 34 -3.87 -9.00 -32.82
CA GLN A 34 -4.09 -9.20 -31.39
C GLN A 34 -3.04 -8.48 -30.54
N CYS A 35 -1.77 -8.50 -30.98
CA CYS A 35 -0.69 -7.78 -30.31
C CYS A 35 -0.85 -6.25 -30.42
N ALA A 36 -1.28 -5.75 -31.59
CA ALA A 36 -1.59 -4.34 -31.80
C ALA A 36 -2.72 -3.86 -30.87
N ALA A 37 -3.81 -4.62 -30.78
CA ALA A 37 -4.92 -4.29 -29.88
C ALA A 37 -4.44 -4.19 -28.42
N ARG A 38 -3.67 -5.16 -27.93
CA ARG A 38 -3.11 -5.12 -26.56
C ARG A 38 -2.26 -3.87 -26.32
N HIS A 39 -1.38 -3.52 -27.24
CA HIS A 39 -0.52 -2.35 -27.10
C HIS A 39 -1.34 -1.05 -27.07
N CYS A 40 -2.34 -0.90 -27.95
CA CYS A 40 -3.28 0.22 -27.92
C CYS A 40 -4.06 0.31 -26.60
N PHE A 41 -4.51 -0.82 -26.06
CA PHE A 41 -5.26 -0.86 -24.80
C PHE A 41 -4.42 -0.45 -23.59
N ALA A 42 -3.14 -0.83 -23.55
CA ALA A 42 -2.24 -0.37 -22.49
C ALA A 42 -2.03 1.15 -22.51
N LEU A 43 -2.07 1.78 -23.70
CA LEU A 43 -1.89 3.22 -23.86
C LEU A 43 -3.17 4.04 -23.59
N LEU A 44 -4.34 3.41 -23.55
CA LEU A 44 -5.64 4.05 -23.27
C LEU A 44 -5.86 4.41 -21.80
N GLN A 45 -4.96 3.97 -20.89
CA GLN A 45 -5.00 4.37 -19.48
C GLN A 45 -4.51 5.80 -19.24
N ASP A 46 -4.00 6.47 -20.27
CA ASP A 46 -3.45 7.82 -20.18
C ASP A 46 -4.48 8.88 -20.64
N SER A 47 -4.69 9.91 -19.82
CA SER A 47 -5.68 10.98 -20.04
C SER A 47 -5.41 11.87 -21.27
N ALA A 48 -4.26 11.66 -21.93
CA ALA A 48 -3.79 12.43 -23.08
C ALA A 48 -4.07 11.79 -24.45
N LEU A 49 -4.67 10.58 -24.56
CA LEU A 49 -4.93 9.93 -25.86
C LEU A 49 -6.36 10.23 -26.35
N GLU A 50 -6.48 10.93 -27.48
CA GLU A 50 -7.77 11.42 -28.00
C GLU A 50 -8.41 10.47 -29.02
N ALA A 51 -7.61 9.85 -29.90
CA ALA A 51 -8.13 8.90 -30.88
C ALA A 51 -7.09 7.87 -31.35
N ILE A 52 -7.57 6.73 -31.83
CA ILE A 52 -6.78 5.70 -32.52
C ILE A 52 -7.38 5.44 -33.89
N VAL A 53 -6.59 5.59 -34.94
CA VAL A 53 -7.02 5.40 -36.33
C VAL A 53 -6.34 4.15 -36.89
N CYS A 54 -7.13 3.14 -37.24
CA CYS A 54 -6.64 1.84 -37.68
C CYS A 54 -6.79 1.70 -39.20
N GLU A 55 -5.76 1.23 -39.89
CA GLU A 55 -5.81 1.05 -41.34
C GLU A 55 -5.01 -0.18 -41.78
N TRP A 56 -5.71 -1.31 -42.00
CA TRP A 56 -5.29 -2.58 -42.64
C TRP A 56 -3.89 -3.16 -42.26
N HIS A 57 -3.85 -4.45 -41.92
CA HIS A 57 -2.60 -5.24 -41.87
C HIS A 57 -2.01 -5.36 -40.47
N VAL A 58 -1.43 -4.28 -39.94
CA VAL A 58 -0.74 -4.30 -38.64
C VAL A 58 -0.35 -2.92 -38.10
N ASP A 59 -0.74 -1.85 -38.79
CA ASP A 59 -0.32 -0.49 -38.49
C ASP A 59 -1.51 0.40 -38.13
N TYR A 60 -1.29 1.33 -37.23
CA TYR A 60 -2.31 2.25 -36.70
C TYR A 60 -1.67 3.60 -36.31
N VAL A 61 -2.52 4.61 -36.14
CA VAL A 61 -2.12 5.97 -35.78
C VAL A 61 -2.72 6.33 -34.43
N LEU A 62 -1.89 6.82 -33.53
CA LEU A 62 -2.29 7.39 -32.25
C LEU A 62 -2.38 8.91 -32.38
N VAL A 63 -3.47 9.49 -31.88
CA VAL A 63 -3.73 10.93 -31.87
C VAL A 63 -3.88 11.35 -30.41
N TYR A 64 -3.00 12.24 -29.96
CA TYR A 64 -3.00 12.73 -28.59
C TYR A 64 -3.78 14.05 -28.49
N SER A 65 -4.30 14.35 -27.30
CA SER A 65 -5.12 15.52 -26.99
C SER A 65 -4.38 16.85 -27.13
N ASP A 66 -3.05 16.81 -27.22
CA ASP A 66 -2.19 17.96 -27.51
C ASP A 66 -1.98 18.21 -29.02
N GLY A 67 -2.58 17.36 -29.88
CA GLY A 67 -2.52 17.44 -31.33
C GLY A 67 -1.33 16.74 -31.98
N GLN A 68 -0.47 16.04 -31.21
CA GLN A 68 0.60 15.21 -31.79
C GLN A 68 0.08 13.86 -32.31
N ASN A 69 0.74 13.35 -33.35
CA ASN A 69 0.40 12.06 -33.97
C ASN A 69 1.59 11.10 -33.99
N GLU A 70 1.32 9.81 -33.75
CA GLU A 70 2.32 8.75 -33.79
C GLU A 70 1.85 7.58 -34.66
N LEU A 71 2.68 7.17 -35.63
CA LEU A 71 2.45 6.02 -36.50
C LEU A 71 3.09 4.78 -35.87
N VAL A 72 2.32 3.73 -35.67
CA VAL A 72 2.77 2.51 -35.00
C VAL A 72 2.59 1.30 -35.90
N SER A 73 3.61 0.44 -35.96
CA SER A 73 3.59 -0.83 -36.70
C SER A 73 4.04 -1.98 -35.78
N VAL A 74 3.31 -3.11 -35.80
CA VAL A 74 3.66 -4.29 -35.00
C VAL A 74 4.17 -5.42 -35.89
N LYS A 75 5.26 -6.08 -35.51
CA LYS A 75 5.84 -7.21 -36.26
C LYS A 75 6.21 -8.37 -35.34
N HIS A 76 5.79 -9.57 -35.73
CA HIS A 76 6.12 -10.82 -35.04
C HIS A 76 7.15 -11.64 -35.82
N ARG A 77 8.02 -12.35 -35.10
CA ARG A 77 8.98 -13.32 -35.62
C ARG A 77 8.93 -14.60 -34.79
N GLU A 78 8.92 -15.74 -35.46
CA GLU A 78 8.84 -17.05 -34.83
C GLU A 78 10.13 -17.38 -34.09
N SER A 79 10.03 -18.03 -32.93
CA SER A 79 11.14 -18.29 -31.99
C SER A 79 12.33 -19.06 -32.59
N HIS A 80 12.10 -19.89 -33.60
CA HIS A 80 13.18 -20.62 -34.30
C HIS A 80 13.93 -19.74 -35.32
N LEU A 81 13.38 -18.59 -35.71
CA LEU A 81 14.03 -17.62 -36.57
C LEU A 81 14.80 -16.65 -35.68
N GLY A 82 16.14 -16.65 -35.79
CA GLY A 82 17.00 -15.73 -35.04
C GLY A 82 16.69 -14.24 -35.31
N PRO A 83 17.41 -13.28 -34.68
CA PRO A 83 17.06 -11.85 -34.65
C PRO A 83 16.85 -11.18 -36.02
N TRP A 84 16.06 -10.10 -36.06
CA TRP A 84 15.77 -9.33 -37.28
C TRP A 84 17.02 -8.64 -37.84
N SER A 85 17.21 -8.70 -39.16
CA SER A 85 18.07 -7.75 -39.89
C SER A 85 17.24 -6.66 -40.57
N PHE A 86 17.82 -5.47 -40.78
CA PHE A 86 17.13 -4.38 -41.49
C PHE A 86 16.75 -4.76 -42.93
N SER A 87 17.60 -5.51 -43.63
CA SER A 87 17.28 -5.99 -44.98
C SER A 87 16.03 -6.88 -44.99
N GLU A 88 15.84 -7.70 -43.96
CA GLU A 88 14.65 -8.54 -43.81
C GLU A 88 13.39 -7.71 -43.51
N LEU A 89 13.50 -6.66 -42.68
CA LEU A 89 12.37 -5.75 -42.40
C LEU A 89 11.94 -4.94 -43.64
N TRP A 90 12.90 -4.53 -44.47
CA TRP A 90 12.62 -3.84 -45.74
C TRP A 90 12.03 -4.78 -46.79
N LYS A 91 12.59 -5.99 -46.96
CA LYS A 91 12.09 -7.00 -47.89
C LYS A 91 10.73 -7.57 -47.48
N GLY A 92 10.46 -7.64 -46.18
CA GLY A 92 9.17 -8.04 -45.62
C GLY A 92 8.08 -6.96 -45.70
N GLY A 93 8.34 -5.82 -46.36
CA GLY A 93 7.37 -4.76 -46.65
C GLY A 93 7.01 -3.87 -45.46
N GLY A 94 7.25 -4.29 -44.22
CA GLY A 94 6.81 -3.59 -43.01
C GLY A 94 7.30 -2.16 -42.87
N LEU A 95 8.59 -1.90 -43.11
CA LEU A 95 9.14 -0.56 -43.00
C LEU A 95 8.84 0.32 -44.23
N VAL A 96 8.66 -0.28 -45.42
CA VAL A 96 8.32 0.46 -46.65
C VAL A 96 6.92 1.06 -46.54
N THR A 97 5.96 0.28 -46.04
CA THR A 97 4.58 0.73 -45.83
C THR A 97 4.51 1.84 -44.77
N LEU A 98 5.27 1.69 -43.67
CA LEU A 98 5.35 2.72 -42.64
C LEU A 98 5.96 4.03 -43.17
N TYR A 99 6.97 3.94 -44.02
CA TYR A 99 7.59 5.10 -44.68
C TYR A 99 6.64 5.84 -45.63
N GLU A 100 5.92 5.12 -46.50
CA GLU A 100 4.96 5.74 -47.43
C GLU A 100 3.86 6.51 -46.68
N ARG A 101 3.42 5.97 -45.53
CA ARG A 101 2.45 6.63 -44.65
C ARG A 101 3.03 7.85 -43.95
N TRP A 102 4.24 7.73 -43.39
CA TRP A 102 4.95 8.85 -42.79
C TRP A 102 5.19 10.00 -43.78
N LYS A 103 5.47 9.68 -45.04
CA LYS A 103 5.65 10.66 -46.12
C LYS A 103 4.39 11.49 -46.38
N CYS A 104 3.20 10.98 -46.10
CA CYS A 104 1.93 11.72 -46.20
C CYS A 104 1.64 12.63 -45.00
N VAL A 105 2.21 12.33 -43.83
CA VAL A 105 1.95 13.03 -42.55
C VAL A 105 3.26 13.54 -41.94
N ARG A 106 4.17 14.06 -42.79
CA ARG A 106 5.53 14.48 -42.41
C ARG A 106 5.49 15.33 -41.13
N GLN A 107 6.22 14.87 -40.10
CA GLN A 107 6.28 15.33 -38.69
C GLN A 107 5.65 14.39 -37.66
N ALA A 108 4.97 13.31 -38.07
CA ALA A 108 4.56 12.25 -37.16
C ALA A 108 5.77 11.45 -36.64
N LYS A 109 5.73 11.06 -35.36
CA LYS A 109 6.68 10.09 -34.79
C LYS A 109 6.36 8.70 -35.33
N CYS A 110 7.36 7.85 -35.51
CA CYS A 110 7.16 6.47 -35.98
C CYS A 110 7.63 5.47 -34.92
N ARG A 111 6.87 4.41 -34.70
CA ARG A 111 7.18 3.34 -33.75
C ARG A 111 7.02 1.96 -34.39
N LEU A 112 8.00 1.11 -34.19
CA LEU A 112 7.97 -0.30 -34.59
C LEU A 112 8.07 -1.18 -33.34
N VAL A 113 7.07 -2.03 -33.10
CA VAL A 113 7.03 -2.93 -31.93
C VAL A 113 7.25 -4.38 -32.37
N THR A 114 8.19 -5.11 -31.74
CA THR A 114 8.56 -6.48 -32.13
C THR A 114 8.90 -7.39 -30.94
N ASN A 115 8.72 -8.71 -31.10
CA ASN A 115 9.10 -9.72 -30.10
C ASN A 115 10.55 -10.20 -30.25
N ALA A 116 11.13 -10.09 -31.45
CA ALA A 116 12.52 -10.50 -31.68
C ALA A 116 13.47 -9.29 -31.63
N PRO A 117 14.65 -9.43 -31.02
CA PRO A 117 15.68 -8.39 -31.01
C PRO A 117 16.30 -8.19 -32.40
N MET A 118 16.98 -7.06 -32.60
CA MET A 118 17.73 -6.77 -33.82
C MET A 118 19.12 -7.42 -33.78
N LYS A 119 19.57 -8.00 -34.89
CA LYS A 119 20.84 -8.73 -34.97
C LYS A 119 22.03 -7.76 -34.83
N ALA A 120 22.82 -7.91 -33.78
CA ALA A 120 23.95 -7.00 -33.50
C ALA A 120 25.18 -7.22 -34.41
N ALA A 121 25.32 -8.37 -35.07
CA ALA A 121 26.57 -8.76 -35.72
C ALA A 121 26.47 -8.96 -37.25
N LYS A 122 27.43 -8.27 -37.90
CA LYS A 122 27.94 -8.34 -39.28
C LYS A 122 27.42 -7.44 -40.39
N ASP A 123 26.37 -6.64 -40.18
CA ASP A 123 26.16 -5.44 -40.99
C ASP A 123 25.40 -4.38 -40.20
N ARG A 124 26.03 -3.22 -40.01
CA ARG A 124 25.38 -1.89 -39.85
C ARG A 124 24.42 -1.66 -38.67
N ALA A 125 24.18 -2.61 -37.76
CA ALA A 125 23.39 -2.38 -36.54
C ALA A 125 24.10 -1.47 -35.51
N ARG A 126 25.44 -1.49 -35.46
CA ARG A 126 26.25 -0.58 -34.63
C ARG A 126 26.09 0.90 -35.03
N ASN A 127 25.73 1.15 -36.30
CA ASN A 127 25.45 2.50 -36.79
C ASN A 127 24.03 2.96 -36.40
N PHE A 128 23.10 2.04 -36.15
CA PHE A 128 21.72 2.35 -35.76
C PHE A 128 21.59 2.65 -34.26
N SER A 129 22.28 1.87 -33.41
CA SER A 129 22.43 2.19 -31.98
C SER A 129 23.13 3.55 -31.78
N LYS A 130 24.12 3.89 -32.64
CA LYS A 130 24.75 5.22 -32.67
C LYS A 130 23.88 6.32 -33.29
N ALA A 131 22.96 6.00 -34.20
CA ALA A 131 22.06 6.97 -34.82
C ALA A 131 20.97 7.48 -33.87
N LEU A 132 20.56 6.68 -32.88
CA LEU A 132 19.71 7.13 -31.76
C LEU A 132 20.46 8.07 -30.80
N SER A 133 21.80 8.05 -30.82
CA SER A 133 22.69 8.99 -30.12
C SER A 133 23.32 10.01 -31.10
N ASN A 134 22.51 10.92 -31.65
CA ASN A 134 22.90 12.18 -32.33
C ASN A 134 23.98 12.18 -33.45
N GLN A 135 24.47 11.05 -33.96
CA GLN A 135 25.34 11.00 -35.16
C GLN A 135 24.88 9.92 -36.14
N VAL A 136 24.08 10.31 -37.14
CA VAL A 136 23.64 9.41 -38.22
C VAL A 136 24.73 9.33 -39.31
N VAL A 137 25.09 8.13 -39.75
CA VAL A 137 26.11 7.87 -40.79
C VAL A 137 25.48 8.00 -42.19
N GLU A 138 26.00 8.89 -43.05
CA GLU A 138 25.48 9.20 -44.41
C GLU A 138 25.29 7.95 -45.29
N GLU A 139 26.22 7.00 -45.23
CA GLU A 139 26.20 5.79 -46.06
C GLU A 139 24.96 4.91 -45.81
N PHE A 140 24.46 4.87 -44.58
CA PHE A 140 23.25 4.12 -44.23
C PHE A 140 21.96 4.80 -44.72
N ILE A 141 21.99 6.13 -44.81
CA ILE A 141 20.87 6.93 -45.33
C ILE A 141 20.74 6.70 -46.84
N ASP A 142 21.85 6.67 -47.57
CA ASP A 142 21.83 6.43 -49.02
C ASP A 142 21.25 5.05 -49.36
N GLU A 143 21.63 4.03 -48.60
CA GLU A 143 21.08 2.68 -48.78
C GLU A 143 19.60 2.57 -48.42
N SER A 144 19.19 3.26 -47.34
CA SER A 144 17.78 3.34 -46.96
C SER A 144 16.98 4.10 -48.01
N ALA A 145 17.55 5.15 -48.61
CA ALA A 145 16.94 5.89 -49.71
C ALA A 145 16.78 5.04 -50.98
N VAL A 146 17.76 4.17 -51.28
CA VAL A 146 17.65 3.19 -52.37
C VAL A 146 16.54 2.17 -52.09
N ALA A 147 16.48 1.63 -50.87
CA ALA A 147 15.46 0.64 -50.48
C ALA A 147 14.03 1.23 -50.48
N LEU A 148 13.90 2.47 -50.02
CA LEU A 148 12.65 3.24 -49.98
C LEU A 148 12.28 3.91 -51.30
N LYS A 149 13.20 3.92 -52.28
CA LYS A 149 13.07 4.66 -53.54
C LYS A 149 12.76 6.16 -53.32
N CYS A 150 13.46 6.79 -52.38
CA CYS A 150 13.27 8.20 -52.02
C CYS A 150 14.59 9.00 -52.05
N SER A 151 14.55 10.29 -51.72
CA SER A 151 15.77 11.08 -51.57
C SER A 151 16.51 10.71 -50.27
N PRO A 152 17.86 10.82 -50.22
CA PRO A 152 18.63 10.66 -48.99
C PRO A 152 18.13 11.54 -47.85
N GLN A 153 17.70 12.77 -48.15
CA GLN A 153 17.19 13.69 -47.13
C GLN A 153 15.86 13.22 -46.53
N ASP A 154 14.95 12.64 -47.34
CA ASP A 154 13.70 12.08 -46.84
C ASP A 154 13.92 10.78 -46.05
N ALA A 155 14.86 9.92 -46.50
CA ALA A 155 15.24 8.73 -45.76
C ALA A 155 15.81 9.09 -44.39
N ARG A 156 16.67 10.11 -44.32
CA ARG A 156 17.23 10.62 -43.06
C ARG A 156 16.14 11.08 -42.10
N GLN A 157 15.18 11.89 -42.57
CA GLN A 157 14.11 12.40 -41.72
C GLN A 157 13.20 11.29 -41.19
N PHE A 158 12.88 10.30 -42.02
CA PHE A 158 12.11 9.14 -41.58
C PHE A 158 12.85 8.35 -40.50
N LEU A 159 14.12 8.03 -40.73
CA LEU A 159 14.92 7.25 -39.80
C LEU A 159 15.10 7.94 -38.44
N LEU A 160 15.22 9.27 -38.42
CA LEU A 160 15.26 10.05 -37.18
C LEU A 160 13.93 10.05 -36.40
N SER A 161 12.81 9.82 -37.10
CA SER A 161 11.48 9.73 -36.47
C SER A 161 11.15 8.34 -35.95
N LEU A 162 11.90 7.30 -36.36
CA LEU A 162 11.61 5.89 -36.09
C LEU A 162 12.22 5.41 -34.78
N ARG A 163 11.38 4.87 -33.89
CA ARG A 163 11.77 4.18 -32.66
C ARG A 163 11.40 2.69 -32.75
N ILE A 164 12.24 1.82 -32.18
CA ILE A 164 12.00 0.38 -32.12
C ILE A 164 11.82 -0.02 -30.66
N GLU A 165 10.74 -0.73 -30.37
CA GLU A 165 10.37 -1.18 -29.04
C GLU A 165 10.27 -2.72 -29.00
N HIS A 166 10.73 -3.31 -27.90
CA HIS A 166 10.71 -4.75 -27.67
C HIS A 166 9.71 -5.05 -26.56
N GLY A 167 8.83 -6.05 -26.76
CA GLY A 167 7.81 -6.37 -25.75
C GLY A 167 6.56 -7.10 -26.25
N VAL A 168 6.51 -7.48 -27.52
CA VAL A 168 5.44 -8.37 -28.01
C VAL A 168 5.72 -9.79 -27.50
N GLN A 169 4.74 -10.44 -26.88
CA GLN A 169 4.88 -11.82 -26.42
C GLN A 169 4.94 -12.81 -27.59
N ASP A 170 5.50 -14.01 -27.38
CA ASP A 170 5.52 -15.05 -28.41
C ASP A 170 4.09 -15.58 -28.71
N ARG A 171 3.87 -16.05 -29.94
CA ARG A 171 2.58 -16.61 -30.38
C ARG A 171 2.13 -17.81 -29.58
N VAL A 172 3.06 -18.60 -29.01
CA VAL A 172 2.75 -19.71 -28.10
C VAL A 172 2.31 -19.18 -26.73
N ALA A 173 2.99 -18.16 -26.20
CA ALA A 173 2.66 -17.54 -24.92
C ALA A 173 1.29 -16.84 -24.96
N LEU A 174 1.00 -16.09 -26.03
CA LEU A 174 -0.31 -15.43 -26.22
C LEU A 174 -1.45 -16.41 -26.56
N ARG A 175 -1.14 -17.62 -27.03
CA ARG A 175 -2.12 -18.71 -27.21
C ARG A 175 -2.40 -19.45 -25.91
N ALA A 176 -1.38 -19.64 -25.07
CA ALA A 176 -1.51 -20.19 -23.73
C ALA A 176 -2.22 -19.22 -22.77
N TYR A 177 -2.08 -17.92 -23.02
CA TYR A 177 -2.70 -16.83 -22.29
C TYR A 177 -3.81 -16.21 -23.13
N GLN A 178 -4.99 -16.84 -23.14
CA GLN A 178 -6.13 -16.38 -23.92
C GLN A 178 -6.42 -14.89 -23.63
N ILE A 179 -6.56 -14.08 -24.68
CA ILE A 179 -6.75 -12.63 -24.67
C ILE A 179 -7.83 -12.14 -23.69
N VAL A 180 -8.79 -13.02 -23.34
CA VAL A 180 -9.78 -12.82 -22.27
C VAL A 180 -9.12 -12.36 -20.96
N ASN A 181 -8.10 -13.07 -20.47
CA ASN A 181 -7.43 -12.73 -19.21
C ASN A 181 -6.63 -11.42 -19.24
N LEU A 182 -6.28 -10.92 -20.44
CA LEU A 182 -5.48 -9.70 -20.61
C LEU A 182 -6.34 -8.44 -20.82
N VAL A 183 -7.54 -8.60 -21.39
CA VAL A 183 -8.47 -7.49 -21.67
C VAL A 183 -9.47 -7.30 -20.52
N GLN A 184 -9.76 -8.37 -19.79
CA GLN A 184 -10.72 -8.42 -18.69
C GLN A 184 -10.39 -7.48 -17.51
N PRO A 185 -9.15 -7.38 -17.00
CA PRO A 185 -8.84 -6.45 -15.91
C PRO A 185 -9.10 -4.98 -16.32
N THR A 186 -8.80 -4.63 -17.57
CA THR A 186 -8.95 -3.28 -18.11
C THR A 186 -10.41 -2.93 -18.45
N LEU A 187 -11.21 -3.91 -18.89
CA LEU A 187 -12.66 -3.77 -19.07
C LEU A 187 -13.40 -3.66 -17.73
N VAL A 188 -12.95 -4.39 -16.72
CA VAL A 188 -13.45 -4.31 -15.34
C VAL A 188 -13.08 -2.96 -14.72
N ALA A 189 -11.84 -2.48 -14.90
CA ALA A 189 -11.41 -1.15 -14.45
C ALA A 189 -12.14 0.02 -15.13
N THR A 190 -12.78 -0.21 -16.28
CA THR A 190 -13.64 0.78 -16.97
C THR A 190 -15.14 0.57 -16.71
N GLY A 191 -15.50 -0.39 -15.85
CA GLY A 191 -16.83 -0.56 -15.27
C GLY A 191 -17.76 -1.57 -15.97
N PHE A 192 -17.23 -2.66 -16.54
CA PHE A 192 -18.02 -3.80 -17.08
C PHE A 192 -17.98 -5.04 -16.18
N GLU A 193 -19.11 -5.75 -16.07
CA GLU A 193 -19.27 -7.02 -15.31
C GLU A 193 -18.79 -8.27 -16.09
N TYR A 194 -18.41 -9.30 -15.32
CA TYR A 194 -17.65 -10.50 -15.72
C TYR A 194 -18.28 -11.37 -16.82
N ILE A 195 -19.60 -11.32 -17.01
CA ILE A 195 -20.36 -12.25 -17.88
C ILE A 195 -20.44 -11.79 -19.35
N ASP A 196 -20.26 -10.49 -19.65
CA ASP A 196 -20.44 -9.95 -21.00
C ASP A 196 -19.18 -9.98 -21.89
N ALA A 197 -17.98 -10.18 -21.34
CA ALA A 197 -16.74 -10.12 -22.12
C ALA A 197 -16.54 -11.34 -23.04
N ALA A 198 -16.85 -12.54 -22.55
CA ALA A 198 -16.80 -13.78 -23.32
C ALA A 198 -17.95 -13.84 -24.35
N GLN A 199 -19.17 -13.46 -23.94
CA GLN A 199 -20.36 -13.44 -24.81
C GLN A 199 -20.27 -12.34 -25.89
N ALA A 200 -19.70 -11.17 -25.59
CA ALA A 200 -19.45 -10.12 -26.59
C ALA A 200 -18.37 -10.53 -27.59
N TRP A 201 -17.40 -11.35 -27.17
CA TRP A 201 -16.40 -11.91 -28.07
C TRP A 201 -16.97 -13.00 -28.96
N ASP A 202 -17.75 -13.94 -28.41
CA ASP A 202 -18.45 -14.97 -29.18
C ASP A 202 -19.46 -14.34 -30.17
N ASN A 203 -20.18 -13.29 -29.76
CA ASN A 203 -21.05 -12.52 -30.66
C ASN A 203 -20.28 -11.74 -31.74
N VAL A 204 -19.01 -11.39 -31.51
CA VAL A 204 -18.13 -10.77 -32.52
C VAL A 204 -17.58 -11.82 -33.48
N VAL A 205 -17.21 -13.01 -32.98
CA VAL A 205 -16.81 -14.17 -33.79
C VAL A 205 -17.97 -14.65 -34.67
N ASP A 206 -19.19 -14.71 -34.13
CA ASP A 206 -20.40 -15.10 -34.84
C ASP A 206 -20.87 -14.03 -35.84
N LEU A 207 -20.74 -12.73 -35.54
CA LEU A 207 -21.04 -11.67 -36.52
C LEU A 207 -20.05 -11.62 -37.69
N VAL A 208 -18.80 -12.01 -37.46
CA VAL A 208 -17.74 -12.11 -38.47
C VAL A 208 -17.97 -13.35 -39.35
N ALA A 209 -18.39 -14.47 -38.76
CA ALA A 209 -18.77 -15.68 -39.50
C ALA A 209 -19.98 -15.46 -40.43
N VAL A 210 -20.97 -14.67 -40.00
CA VAL A 210 -22.24 -14.45 -40.74
C VAL A 210 -22.13 -13.40 -41.87
N LYS A 211 -21.15 -12.49 -41.87
CA LYS A 211 -20.95 -11.50 -42.96
C LYS A 211 -19.97 -11.93 -44.05
N SER A 212 -19.51 -13.18 -44.02
CA SER A 212 -18.62 -13.78 -45.03
C SER A 212 -19.27 -14.11 -46.38
N ARG A 213 -20.53 -13.70 -46.61
CA ARG A 213 -21.22 -13.90 -47.88
C ARG A 213 -21.84 -12.59 -48.36
N ASP A 214 -21.32 -12.12 -49.49
CA ASP A 214 -21.63 -10.90 -50.23
C ASP A 214 -20.83 -9.67 -49.83
N PHE A 215 -19.70 -9.46 -50.51
CA PHE A 215 -19.36 -8.16 -51.10
C PHE A 215 -18.32 -8.32 -52.23
N ASN A 216 -18.71 -9.05 -53.28
CA ASN A 216 -18.06 -8.98 -54.58
C ASN A 216 -18.60 -7.75 -55.34
N ASN A 217 -17.90 -6.60 -55.31
CA ASN A 217 -17.69 -5.69 -56.46
C ASN A 217 -17.20 -4.27 -56.06
N ARG A 218 -16.02 -3.93 -56.59
CA ARG A 218 -15.59 -2.68 -57.28
C ARG A 218 -15.52 -1.33 -56.52
N ASP A 219 -14.27 -0.83 -56.49
CA ASP A 219 -13.75 0.49 -56.92
C ASP A 219 -14.64 1.74 -56.79
N PHE A 220 -14.22 2.71 -55.96
CA PHE A 220 -14.82 4.06 -55.91
C PHE A 220 -13.79 5.16 -55.67
N SER A 221 -12.99 5.39 -56.70
CA SER A 221 -12.25 6.63 -56.93
C SER A 221 -13.16 7.73 -57.54
N SER A 222 -14.22 8.19 -56.85
CA SER A 222 -15.05 9.38 -57.22
C SER A 222 -16.33 9.46 -56.37
N ILE A 223 -17.01 10.57 -56.02
CA ILE A 223 -16.89 12.04 -56.16
C ILE A 223 -17.93 12.70 -55.20
N ASP A 224 -17.51 13.81 -54.59
CA ASP A 224 -18.12 15.11 -54.21
C ASP A 224 -19.60 15.38 -53.76
N LEU A 225 -19.67 16.49 -53.00
CA LEU A 225 -20.62 17.13 -52.10
C LEU A 225 -21.63 18.07 -52.80
N ALA A 226 -22.91 18.10 -52.37
CA ALA A 226 -23.73 19.33 -52.28
C ALA A 226 -25.19 19.11 -51.82
N ALA A 227 -25.59 19.93 -50.83
CA ALA A 227 -26.88 20.63 -50.69
C ALA A 227 -28.14 19.97 -50.05
N PRO A 228 -29.04 20.79 -49.45
CA PRO A 228 -29.82 20.49 -48.24
C PRO A 228 -31.36 20.49 -48.44
N ASN A 229 -32.07 20.22 -47.33
CA ASN A 229 -33.52 20.41 -47.00
C ASN A 229 -34.19 19.05 -46.73
N ALA A 230 -35.12 18.83 -45.80
CA ALA A 230 -35.77 19.60 -44.73
C ALA A 230 -36.75 18.60 -44.05
N LEU A 231 -36.91 18.64 -42.72
CA LEU A 231 -38.14 18.33 -41.91
C LEU A 231 -38.93 17.03 -42.27
N ASP A 232 -39.25 16.10 -41.36
CA ASP A 232 -39.93 16.34 -40.09
C ASP A 232 -40.03 15.06 -39.21
N ALA A 233 -40.17 15.28 -37.90
CA ALA A 233 -41.00 14.54 -36.94
C ALA A 233 -40.68 13.11 -36.43
N GLU A 234 -39.51 12.52 -36.69
CA GLU A 234 -39.07 11.27 -35.98
C GLU A 234 -37.67 11.39 -35.31
N ALA A 235 -37.15 12.62 -35.19
CA ALA A 235 -35.76 12.88 -34.81
C ALA A 235 -35.48 13.06 -33.30
N LEU A 236 -36.44 12.87 -32.39
CA LEU A 236 -36.22 13.11 -30.95
C LEU A 236 -36.02 11.84 -30.10
N THR A 237 -36.16 10.64 -30.67
CA THR A 237 -36.04 9.38 -29.90
C THR A 237 -34.90 8.48 -30.40
N LEU A 238 -34.34 8.75 -31.59
CA LEU A 238 -33.20 8.03 -32.17
C LEU A 238 -31.86 8.78 -32.06
N SER A 239 -31.83 9.95 -31.41
CA SER A 239 -30.67 10.85 -31.37
C SER A 239 -29.64 10.58 -30.25
N LYS A 240 -29.59 9.40 -29.64
CA LYS A 240 -28.55 9.06 -28.64
C LYS A 240 -27.56 7.97 -29.03
N ILE A 241 -27.58 7.46 -30.26
CA ILE A 241 -26.49 6.57 -30.73
C ILE A 241 -26.06 6.92 -32.15
N ALA A 242 -25.18 7.90 -32.28
CA ALA A 242 -24.49 8.17 -33.53
C ALA A 242 -23.32 7.20 -33.73
N ARG A 243 -23.40 6.38 -34.77
CA ARG A 243 -22.24 6.15 -35.62
C ARG A 243 -21.96 7.48 -36.34
N ARG A 244 -20.86 8.17 -36.02
CA ARG A 244 -20.18 9.06 -36.95
C ARG A 244 -18.68 9.04 -36.67
N THR A 245 -17.93 8.59 -37.68
CA THR A 245 -16.63 9.17 -38.03
C THR A 245 -16.81 10.69 -38.07
N ILE A 246 -16.12 11.42 -37.18
CA ILE A 246 -16.26 12.87 -37.06
C ILE A 246 -15.65 13.52 -38.31
N LYS A 247 -16.44 14.29 -39.06
CA LYS A 247 -15.92 15.22 -40.08
C LYS A 247 -15.44 16.50 -39.38
N ARG A 248 -14.42 17.15 -39.96
CA ARG A 248 -13.72 18.34 -39.45
C ARG A 248 -14.61 19.53 -39.03
N ASP A 249 -15.86 19.63 -39.46
CA ASP A 249 -16.73 20.77 -39.13
C ASP A 249 -17.53 20.61 -37.83
N ASP A 250 -17.73 19.38 -37.31
CA ASP A 250 -18.48 19.14 -36.06
C ASP A 250 -17.67 19.54 -34.81
N VAL A 251 -16.34 19.59 -34.92
CA VAL A 251 -15.43 20.08 -33.85
C VAL A 251 -15.65 21.57 -33.57
N LYS A 252 -16.09 22.37 -34.56
CA LYS A 252 -16.33 23.80 -34.36
C LYS A 252 -17.61 24.12 -33.58
N ALA A 253 -18.59 23.21 -33.54
CA ALA A 253 -19.86 23.44 -32.86
C ALA A 253 -19.84 23.04 -31.37
N ALA A 254 -19.00 22.06 -30.99
CA ALA A 254 -18.90 21.53 -29.62
C ALA A 254 -18.38 22.56 -28.59
N PHE A 255 -17.72 23.64 -29.03
CA PHE A 255 -17.16 24.68 -28.16
C PHE A 255 -18.17 25.65 -27.51
N SER A 256 -19.50 25.43 -27.60
CA SER A 256 -20.48 26.47 -27.25
C SER A 256 -21.67 26.13 -26.33
N ALA A 257 -21.79 24.94 -25.71
CA ALA A 257 -22.93 24.64 -24.83
C ALA A 257 -22.54 24.06 -23.44
N LYS A 258 -23.02 24.71 -22.37
CA LYS A 258 -22.84 24.34 -20.95
C LYS A 258 -23.69 23.11 -20.55
N PRO A 259 -23.23 22.28 -19.59
CA PRO A 259 -23.92 21.04 -19.21
C PRO A 259 -25.01 21.25 -18.16
N ALA A 260 -26.03 20.37 -18.19
CA ALA A 260 -27.05 20.19 -17.15
C ALA A 260 -26.92 18.81 -16.49
N ALA A 261 -27.38 18.72 -15.23
CA ALA A 261 -27.01 17.79 -14.16
C ALA A 261 -27.23 16.27 -14.39
N GLN A 262 -26.37 15.47 -13.74
CA GLN A 262 -26.26 14.00 -13.72
C GLN A 262 -26.96 13.36 -12.49
N VAL A 263 -27.39 12.10 -12.63
CA VAL A 263 -27.75 11.16 -11.55
C VAL A 263 -26.71 10.02 -11.53
N SER A 264 -26.28 9.57 -10.34
CA SER A 264 -25.03 8.84 -10.04
C SER A 264 -25.18 7.31 -9.86
N ARG A 265 -24.16 6.54 -10.31
CA ARG A 265 -23.83 5.17 -9.85
C ARG A 265 -23.28 5.20 -8.40
N PRO A 266 -23.22 4.07 -7.66
CA PRO A 266 -22.61 4.02 -6.34
C PRO A 266 -21.15 4.52 -6.40
N LEU A 267 -20.74 5.28 -5.38
CA LEU A 267 -19.41 5.89 -5.31
C LEU A 267 -18.31 4.86 -5.00
N ALA A 268 -18.65 3.73 -4.35
CA ALA A 268 -17.70 2.70 -3.89
C ALA A 268 -18.35 1.30 -3.78
N SER A 269 -17.69 0.23 -4.26
CA SER A 269 -18.13 -1.16 -4.02
C SER A 269 -17.02 -2.22 -4.16
N ASN A 270 -17.06 -3.26 -3.32
CA ASN A 270 -16.19 -4.45 -3.42
C ASN A 270 -16.96 -5.76 -3.71
N LEU A 271 -18.16 -5.68 -4.29
CA LEU A 271 -19.01 -6.85 -4.58
C LEU A 271 -18.37 -7.89 -5.50
N TRP A 272 -17.36 -7.52 -6.29
CA TRP A 272 -16.55 -8.43 -7.10
C TRP A 272 -15.90 -9.56 -6.29
N ARG A 273 -15.77 -9.40 -4.95
CA ARG A 273 -15.30 -10.47 -4.06
C ARG A 273 -16.25 -11.67 -3.95
N ARG A 274 -17.54 -11.49 -4.27
CA ARG A 274 -18.53 -12.56 -4.17
C ARG A 274 -19.58 -12.42 -5.26
N GLU A 275 -19.34 -13.06 -6.40
CA GLU A 275 -20.34 -13.15 -7.47
C GLU A 275 -21.47 -14.13 -7.10
N PRO A 276 -22.73 -13.80 -7.43
CA PRO A 276 -23.86 -14.66 -7.21
C PRO A 276 -23.81 -15.85 -8.17
N SER A 277 -24.18 -17.03 -7.70
CA SER A 277 -24.28 -18.20 -8.56
C SER A 277 -25.38 -18.03 -9.61
N VAL A 278 -25.10 -18.48 -10.83
CA VAL A 278 -26.06 -18.41 -11.96
C VAL A 278 -27.30 -19.25 -11.71
N VAL A 279 -27.16 -20.33 -10.93
CA VAL A 279 -28.25 -21.23 -10.56
C VAL A 279 -28.64 -20.97 -9.10
N PHE A 280 -29.67 -20.17 -8.92
CA PHE A 280 -30.30 -19.83 -7.65
C PHE A 280 -31.77 -20.24 -7.68
N VAL A 281 -32.22 -21.04 -6.70
CA VAL A 281 -33.55 -21.67 -6.70
C VAL A 281 -34.11 -21.69 -5.28
N GLY A 282 -35.42 -21.43 -5.14
CA GLY A 282 -36.19 -21.71 -3.92
C GLY A 282 -36.00 -20.70 -2.79
N ARG A 283 -35.50 -19.51 -3.11
CA ARG A 283 -35.09 -18.47 -2.15
C ARG A 283 -35.55 -17.07 -2.51
N GLU A 284 -36.37 -16.96 -3.54
CA GLU A 284 -36.93 -15.70 -4.06
C GLU A 284 -37.80 -15.01 -3.01
N GLU A 285 -38.56 -15.78 -2.23
CA GLU A 285 -39.36 -15.27 -1.10
C GLU A 285 -38.45 -14.65 -0.03
N HIS A 286 -37.34 -15.29 0.31
CA HIS A 286 -36.38 -14.79 1.31
C HIS A 286 -35.67 -13.51 0.84
N VAL A 287 -35.37 -13.39 -0.46
CA VAL A 287 -34.87 -12.13 -1.06
C VAL A 287 -35.93 -11.02 -0.92
N GLY A 288 -37.21 -11.36 -1.08
CA GLY A 288 -38.33 -10.45 -0.85
C GLY A 288 -38.47 -10.02 0.61
N GLU A 289 -38.33 -10.95 1.57
CA GLU A 289 -38.34 -10.65 3.01
C GLU A 289 -37.19 -9.71 3.42
N ILE A 290 -35.99 -9.90 2.85
CA ILE A 290 -34.86 -9.00 3.05
C ILE A 290 -35.18 -7.60 2.51
N ASP A 291 -35.74 -7.51 1.30
CA ASP A 291 -36.12 -6.23 0.68
C ASP A 291 -37.19 -5.51 1.50
N GLU A 292 -38.26 -6.21 1.89
CA GLU A 292 -39.34 -5.65 2.70
C GLU A 292 -38.84 -5.14 4.06
N TYR A 293 -37.88 -5.83 4.68
CA TYR A 293 -37.32 -5.41 5.96
C TYR A 293 -36.41 -4.19 5.83
N LEU A 294 -35.45 -4.21 4.89
CA LEU A 294 -34.45 -3.15 4.75
C LEU A 294 -35.02 -1.86 4.15
N GLU A 295 -36.06 -1.98 3.31
CA GLU A 295 -36.69 -0.86 2.60
C GLU A 295 -38.04 -0.42 3.19
N SER A 296 -38.45 -0.97 4.33
CA SER A 296 -39.69 -0.55 5.01
C SER A 296 -39.66 0.93 5.43
N ASP A 297 -40.72 1.67 5.11
CA ASP A 297 -40.94 3.07 5.52
C ASP A 297 -40.97 3.25 7.06
N VAL A 298 -41.27 2.18 7.80
CA VAL A 298 -41.20 2.15 9.26
C VAL A 298 -39.85 1.57 9.68
N PRO A 299 -38.99 2.30 10.43
CA PRO A 299 -37.67 1.81 10.82
C PRO A 299 -37.79 0.61 11.78
N LYS A 300 -37.43 -0.59 11.33
CA LYS A 300 -37.38 -1.82 12.16
C LYS A 300 -36.02 -2.04 12.82
N GLY A 301 -35.01 -1.22 12.50
CA GLY A 301 -33.62 -1.31 12.92
C GLY A 301 -32.68 -1.42 11.71
N PRO A 302 -31.38 -1.14 11.86
CA PRO A 302 -30.46 -1.09 10.72
C PRO A 302 -29.89 -2.45 10.32
N ALA A 303 -30.10 -3.51 11.11
CA ALA A 303 -29.51 -4.83 10.88
C ALA A 303 -30.55 -5.95 10.72
N LEU A 304 -30.25 -6.88 9.81
CA LEU A 304 -30.99 -8.12 9.55
C LEU A 304 -30.02 -9.30 9.48
N ALA A 305 -30.31 -10.36 10.24
CA ALA A 305 -29.49 -11.55 10.38
C ALA A 305 -30.10 -12.74 9.62
N VAL A 306 -29.34 -13.34 8.73
CA VAL A 306 -29.65 -14.62 8.09
C VAL A 306 -28.91 -15.73 8.85
N VAL A 307 -29.66 -16.59 9.53
CA VAL A 307 -29.13 -17.65 10.38
C VAL A 307 -29.53 -19.02 9.83
N GLY A 308 -28.63 -19.99 9.88
CA GLY A 308 -28.89 -21.32 9.34
C GLY A 308 -27.64 -22.20 9.35
N MET A 309 -27.80 -23.49 9.03
CA MET A 309 -26.71 -24.46 9.07
C MET A 309 -25.59 -24.15 8.06
N SER A 310 -24.42 -24.76 8.24
CA SER A 310 -23.32 -24.66 7.27
C SER A 310 -23.73 -25.25 5.91
N GLY A 311 -23.37 -24.59 4.80
CA GLY A 311 -23.70 -25.05 3.45
C GLY A 311 -25.16 -24.85 2.99
N VAL A 312 -26.03 -24.21 3.79
CA VAL A 312 -27.45 -23.98 3.46
C VAL A 312 -27.69 -22.85 2.45
N GLY A 313 -26.66 -22.04 2.15
CA GLY A 313 -26.72 -20.94 1.16
C GLY A 313 -26.90 -19.53 1.73
N LYS A 314 -26.46 -19.25 2.96
CA LYS A 314 -26.59 -17.90 3.57
C LYS A 314 -25.80 -16.84 2.81
N SER A 315 -24.50 -17.07 2.59
CA SER A 315 -23.63 -16.15 1.84
C SER A 315 -24.12 -15.95 0.40
N GLU A 316 -24.67 -17.01 -0.20
CA GLU A 316 -25.29 -16.94 -1.53
C GLU A 316 -26.53 -16.03 -1.53
N LEU A 317 -27.43 -16.16 -0.54
CA LEU A 317 -28.60 -15.30 -0.40
C LEU A 317 -28.20 -13.81 -0.22
N LEU A 318 -27.16 -13.55 0.56
CA LEU A 318 -26.60 -12.20 0.74
C LEU A 318 -26.08 -11.62 -0.59
N ALA A 319 -25.30 -12.40 -1.34
CA ALA A 319 -24.77 -11.99 -2.65
C ALA A 319 -25.91 -11.69 -3.64
N GLN A 320 -26.90 -12.58 -3.74
CA GLN A 320 -28.05 -12.40 -4.63
C GLN A 320 -28.84 -11.13 -4.32
N TYR A 321 -29.08 -10.82 -3.04
CA TYR A 321 -29.75 -9.58 -2.65
C TYR A 321 -28.92 -8.34 -3.00
N ALA A 322 -27.62 -8.37 -2.68
CA ALA A 322 -26.74 -7.22 -2.85
C ALA A 322 -26.54 -6.84 -4.33
N TRP A 323 -26.29 -7.83 -5.19
CA TRP A 323 -26.12 -7.61 -6.62
C TRP A 323 -27.42 -7.12 -7.27
N LYS A 324 -28.57 -7.68 -6.89
CA LYS A 324 -29.89 -7.27 -7.42
C LYS A 324 -30.26 -5.83 -7.05
N ASN A 325 -29.77 -5.30 -5.93
CA ASN A 325 -30.20 -4.02 -5.36
C ASN A 325 -29.08 -2.97 -5.22
N SER A 326 -27.89 -3.22 -5.77
CA SER A 326 -26.70 -2.39 -5.57
C SER A 326 -26.90 -0.92 -5.97
N GLU A 327 -27.68 -0.64 -7.02
CA GLU A 327 -27.96 0.71 -7.51
C GLU A 327 -28.78 1.58 -6.53
N ARG A 328 -29.42 0.99 -5.51
CA ARG A 328 -30.22 1.71 -4.51
C ARG A 328 -29.36 2.35 -3.40
N TYR A 329 -28.10 1.96 -3.30
CA TYR A 329 -27.20 2.34 -2.22
C TYR A 329 -26.06 3.21 -2.75
N GLU A 330 -25.62 4.17 -1.94
CA GLU A 330 -24.48 5.04 -2.25
C GLU A 330 -23.16 4.26 -2.30
N PHE A 331 -23.07 3.19 -1.49
CA PHE A 331 -21.98 2.22 -1.51
C PHE A 331 -22.48 0.84 -1.08
N VAL A 332 -21.81 -0.22 -1.57
CA VAL A 332 -22.08 -1.60 -1.13
C VAL A 332 -20.78 -2.29 -0.77
N TRP A 333 -20.65 -2.74 0.48
CA TRP A 333 -19.39 -3.28 1.00
C TRP A 333 -19.55 -4.64 1.68
N TRP A 334 -18.80 -5.63 1.20
CA TRP A 334 -18.66 -6.97 1.75
C TRP A 334 -17.54 -7.02 2.79
N VAL A 335 -17.89 -7.45 4.00
CA VAL A 335 -17.01 -7.52 5.17
C VAL A 335 -17.02 -8.95 5.71
N ARG A 336 -15.83 -9.52 5.90
CA ARG A 336 -15.67 -10.85 6.53
C ARG A 336 -15.86 -10.73 8.04
N GLY A 337 -16.87 -11.42 8.57
CA GLY A 337 -17.33 -11.35 9.95
C GLY A 337 -16.72 -12.38 10.91
N GLU A 338 -15.77 -13.18 10.44
CA GLU A 338 -15.26 -14.36 11.16
C GLU A 338 -14.43 -14.00 12.41
N SER A 339 -13.75 -12.85 12.37
CA SER A 339 -12.96 -12.29 13.45
C SER A 339 -13.01 -10.75 13.44
N TRP A 340 -12.73 -10.12 14.58
CA TRP A 340 -12.60 -8.66 14.65
C TRP A 340 -11.50 -8.12 13.72
N HIS A 341 -10.40 -8.86 13.56
CA HIS A 341 -9.31 -8.45 12.69
C HIS A 341 -9.73 -8.40 11.21
N SER A 342 -10.50 -9.40 10.75
CA SER A 342 -11.06 -9.44 9.38
C SER A 342 -12.02 -8.27 9.13
N ILE A 343 -12.83 -7.94 10.14
CA ILE A 343 -13.77 -6.81 10.10
C ILE A 343 -13.00 -5.49 9.97
N VAL A 344 -12.01 -5.25 10.84
CA VAL A 344 -11.19 -4.02 10.79
C VAL A 344 -10.47 -3.92 9.46
N SER A 345 -9.86 -4.99 8.96
CA SER A 345 -9.15 -5.00 7.68
C SER A 345 -10.05 -4.62 6.50
N ASP A 346 -11.24 -5.21 6.40
CA ASP A 346 -12.15 -4.90 5.28
C ASP A 346 -12.77 -3.50 5.40
N LEU A 347 -12.93 -3.00 6.63
CA LEU A 347 -13.35 -1.63 6.88
C LEU A 347 -12.23 -0.61 6.64
N THR A 348 -10.96 -0.96 6.82
CA THR A 348 -9.83 -0.13 6.39
C THR A 348 -9.90 0.12 4.89
N SER A 349 -10.15 -0.93 4.10
CA SER A 349 -10.33 -0.78 2.65
C SER A 349 -11.54 0.08 2.29
N LEU A 350 -12.65 -0.03 3.04
CA LEU A 350 -13.79 0.88 2.85
C LEU A 350 -13.37 2.32 3.16
N ALA A 351 -12.68 2.52 4.28
CA ALA A 351 -12.24 3.83 4.73
C ALA A 351 -11.32 4.49 3.69
N GLU A 352 -10.37 3.75 3.13
CA GLU A 352 -9.52 4.20 2.01
C GLU A 352 -10.35 4.65 0.81
N GLU A 353 -11.32 3.83 0.38
CA GLU A 353 -12.17 4.10 -0.79
C GLU A 353 -13.07 5.33 -0.60
N VAL A 354 -13.57 5.55 0.62
CA VAL A 354 -14.44 6.69 0.96
C VAL A 354 -13.68 7.89 1.55
N GLY A 355 -12.34 7.82 1.66
CA GLY A 355 -11.48 8.90 2.16
C GLY A 355 -11.55 9.15 3.67
N LEU A 356 -11.83 8.12 4.47
CA LEU A 356 -11.83 8.12 5.94
C LEU A 356 -10.53 7.48 6.50
N PRO A 357 -10.14 7.82 7.74
CA PRO A 357 -9.02 7.15 8.42
C PRO A 357 -9.36 5.69 8.75
N ALA A 358 -8.32 4.86 8.81
CA ALA A 358 -8.45 3.44 9.14
C ALA A 358 -9.14 3.22 10.51
N PRO A 359 -9.95 2.17 10.66
CA PRO A 359 -10.62 1.78 11.91
C PRO A 359 -9.73 0.99 12.88
N ASP A 360 -8.42 1.18 12.82
CA ASP A 360 -7.43 0.62 13.74
C ASP A 360 -7.40 1.34 15.10
N SER A 361 -8.01 2.52 15.18
CA SER A 361 -8.17 3.33 16.39
C SER A 361 -9.65 3.60 16.72
N ASP A 362 -9.94 3.92 17.98
CA ASP A 362 -11.30 4.29 18.42
C ASP A 362 -11.88 5.48 17.64
N ASP A 363 -11.06 6.47 17.24
CA ASP A 363 -11.50 7.60 16.41
C ASP A 363 -11.83 7.15 14.97
N GLY A 364 -11.03 6.25 14.41
CA GLY A 364 -11.27 5.68 13.09
C GLY A 364 -12.59 4.90 13.04
N LEU A 365 -12.81 4.02 14.02
CA LEU A 365 -14.07 3.31 14.20
C LEU A 365 -15.25 4.25 14.39
N GLN A 366 -15.08 5.34 15.15
CA GLN A 366 -16.14 6.32 15.37
C GLN A 366 -16.48 7.08 14.10
N ARG A 367 -15.51 7.43 13.25
CA ARG A 367 -15.75 8.09 11.96
C ARG A 367 -16.45 7.18 10.97
N ILE A 368 -16.06 5.92 10.89
CA ILE A 368 -16.77 4.94 10.06
C ILE A 368 -18.22 4.76 10.56
N ARG A 369 -18.45 4.69 11.88
CA ARG A 369 -19.81 4.65 12.43
C ARG A 369 -20.61 5.89 12.07
N GLN A 370 -20.00 7.07 12.13
CA GLN A 370 -20.64 8.33 11.76
C GLN A 370 -20.98 8.35 10.26
N TYR A 371 -20.10 7.82 9.42
CA TYR A 371 -20.36 7.65 7.99
C TYR A 371 -21.59 6.78 7.74
N PHE A 372 -21.71 5.64 8.44
CA PHE A 372 -22.90 4.78 8.36
C PHE A 372 -24.20 5.45 8.83
N MET A 373 -24.09 6.41 9.75
CA MET A 373 -25.25 7.20 10.19
C MET A 373 -25.75 8.19 9.13
N GLN A 374 -24.89 8.61 8.20
CA GLN A 374 -25.18 9.72 7.28
C GLN A 374 -25.39 9.28 5.83
N HIS A 375 -24.86 8.12 5.45
CA HIS A 375 -24.88 7.63 4.08
C HIS A 375 -25.76 6.38 3.93
N ARG A 376 -26.52 6.33 2.85
CA ARG A 376 -27.37 5.18 2.54
C ARG A 376 -26.56 4.07 1.86
N GLY A 377 -25.79 3.32 2.66
CA GLY A 377 -25.01 2.17 2.18
C GLY A 377 -25.65 0.81 2.49
N LEU A 378 -25.07 -0.24 1.91
CA LEU A 378 -25.33 -1.64 2.29
C LEU A 378 -24.01 -2.29 2.72
N VAL A 379 -23.95 -2.78 3.95
CA VAL A 379 -22.80 -3.52 4.49
C VAL A 379 -23.20 -4.98 4.71
N LEU A 380 -22.46 -5.90 4.09
CA LEU A 380 -22.69 -7.34 4.15
C LEU A 380 -21.66 -7.97 5.09
N LEU A 381 -22.10 -8.50 6.24
CA LEU A 381 -21.23 -9.12 7.24
C LEU A 381 -21.36 -10.65 7.14
N ASP A 382 -20.44 -11.30 6.43
CA ASP A 382 -20.54 -12.74 6.16
C ASP A 382 -19.74 -13.58 7.17
N GLY A 383 -20.35 -14.61 7.76
CA GLY A 383 -19.66 -15.60 8.59
C GLY A 383 -19.46 -15.21 10.06
N VAL A 384 -20.34 -14.39 10.64
CA VAL A 384 -20.20 -13.93 12.02
C VAL A 384 -20.34 -15.08 13.03
N SER A 385 -19.33 -15.27 13.88
CA SER A 385 -19.16 -16.44 14.75
C SER A 385 -19.72 -16.27 16.18
N ALA A 386 -19.76 -15.04 16.74
CA ALA A 386 -20.43 -14.71 18.00
C ALA A 386 -20.84 -13.22 18.06
N GLY A 387 -22.03 -12.92 18.58
CA GLY A 387 -22.66 -11.60 18.46
C GLY A 387 -21.98 -10.43 19.21
N ASN A 388 -21.24 -10.67 20.31
CA ASN A 388 -20.88 -9.58 21.23
C ASN A 388 -19.92 -8.53 20.65
N ASP A 389 -18.96 -8.91 19.81
CA ASP A 389 -17.94 -7.98 19.31
C ASP A 389 -18.47 -7.15 18.13
N VAL A 390 -19.28 -7.76 17.24
CA VAL A 390 -19.85 -7.12 16.05
C VAL A 390 -21.06 -6.23 16.38
N VAL A 391 -21.84 -6.58 17.41
CA VAL A 391 -23.00 -5.78 17.85
C VAL A 391 -22.58 -4.40 18.34
N SER A 392 -21.40 -4.28 18.94
CA SER A 392 -20.89 -2.99 19.40
C SER A 392 -20.65 -2.02 18.24
N PHE A 393 -20.35 -2.55 17.04
CA PHE A 393 -20.00 -1.82 15.82
C PHE A 393 -21.21 -1.28 15.07
N ILE A 394 -22.30 -2.06 15.00
CA ILE A 394 -23.52 -1.66 14.30
C ILE A 394 -24.19 -0.50 15.07
N PRO A 395 -24.32 0.70 14.47
CA PRO A 395 -24.98 1.81 15.15
C PRO A 395 -26.45 1.49 15.43
N LYS A 396 -27.00 1.94 16.56
CA LYS A 396 -28.43 1.74 16.88
C LYS A 396 -29.37 2.46 15.90
N VAL A 397 -28.89 3.55 15.30
CA VAL A 397 -29.59 4.34 14.29
C VAL A 397 -28.58 4.57 13.16
N ALA A 398 -28.88 4.13 11.95
CA ALA A 398 -28.04 4.29 10.77
C ALA A 398 -28.90 4.40 9.50
N GLU A 399 -28.44 5.22 8.54
CA GLU A 399 -28.95 5.23 7.17
C GLU A 399 -28.42 4.01 6.39
N THR A 400 -27.22 3.54 6.73
CA THR A 400 -26.65 2.30 6.21
C THR A 400 -27.39 1.08 6.74
N ARG A 401 -27.65 0.12 5.84
CA ARG A 401 -28.25 -1.19 6.14
C ARG A 401 -27.18 -2.26 6.31
N PHE A 402 -27.35 -3.10 7.32
CA PHE A 402 -26.44 -4.20 7.63
C PHE A 402 -27.17 -5.53 7.40
N LEU A 403 -26.67 -6.33 6.47
CA LEU A 403 -27.16 -7.68 6.22
C LEU A 403 -26.09 -8.67 6.62
N LEU A 404 -26.39 -9.55 7.58
CA LEU A 404 -25.38 -10.38 8.21
C LEU A 404 -25.71 -11.87 8.12
N SER A 405 -24.68 -12.71 8.04
CA SER A 405 -24.80 -14.17 7.98
C SER A 405 -24.13 -14.79 9.21
N SER A 406 -24.79 -15.76 9.85
CA SER A 406 -24.23 -16.39 11.06
C SER A 406 -24.64 -17.87 11.22
N LEU A 407 -23.80 -18.63 11.93
CA LEU A 407 -24.12 -19.96 12.44
C LEU A 407 -24.72 -19.91 13.86
N ASP A 408 -24.54 -18.81 14.59
CA ASP A 408 -25.08 -18.62 15.93
C ASP A 408 -26.59 -18.36 15.86
N GLN A 409 -27.38 -19.07 16.65
CA GLN A 409 -28.83 -18.88 16.70
C GLN A 409 -29.26 -17.77 17.67
N ASN A 410 -28.33 -17.23 18.46
CA ASN A 410 -28.61 -16.23 19.49
C ASN A 410 -28.62 -14.77 18.98
N TRP A 411 -28.91 -14.54 17.70
CA TRP A 411 -28.99 -13.19 17.12
C TRP A 411 -30.31 -12.46 17.40
N ALA A 412 -31.35 -13.18 17.82
CA ALA A 412 -32.69 -12.61 18.02
C ALA A 412 -32.75 -11.49 19.08
N THR A 413 -31.74 -11.37 19.94
CA THR A 413 -31.60 -10.29 20.93
C THR A 413 -30.94 -9.03 20.36
N HIS A 414 -30.36 -9.09 19.16
CA HIS A 414 -29.50 -8.04 18.59
C HIS A 414 -29.94 -7.55 17.21
N ALA A 415 -30.60 -8.40 16.41
CA ALA A 415 -31.13 -8.06 15.09
C ALA A 415 -32.39 -8.89 14.79
N GLN A 416 -33.17 -8.48 13.79
CA GLN A 416 -34.21 -9.34 13.21
C GLN A 416 -33.55 -10.57 12.58
N VAL A 417 -34.13 -11.75 12.76
CA VAL A 417 -33.57 -13.01 12.25
C VAL A 417 -34.47 -13.61 11.17
N ILE A 418 -33.86 -14.01 10.05
CA ILE A 418 -34.43 -14.91 9.03
C ILE A 418 -33.75 -16.26 9.21
N GLN A 419 -34.55 -17.29 9.51
CA GLN A 419 -34.06 -18.65 9.68
C GLN A 419 -34.06 -19.40 8.35
N LEU A 420 -32.88 -19.74 7.83
CA LEU A 420 -32.71 -20.43 6.56
C LEU A 420 -32.64 -21.96 6.77
N ALA A 421 -33.71 -22.65 6.39
CA ALA A 421 -33.80 -24.13 6.38
C ALA A 421 -33.21 -24.73 5.09
N PRO A 422 -32.87 -26.04 5.00
CA PRO A 422 -32.53 -26.70 3.74
C PRO A 422 -33.58 -26.49 2.63
N LEU A 423 -33.18 -26.67 1.37
CA LEU A 423 -34.11 -26.54 0.24
C LEU A 423 -35.23 -27.58 0.34
N THR A 424 -36.41 -27.20 -0.17
CA THR A 424 -37.54 -28.12 -0.29
C THR A 424 -37.22 -29.25 -1.28
N ASP A 425 -37.98 -30.34 -1.27
CA ASP A 425 -37.81 -31.42 -2.24
C ASP A 425 -37.99 -30.94 -3.69
N GLU A 426 -38.92 -30.01 -3.91
CA GLU A 426 -39.19 -29.39 -5.21
C GLU A 426 -38.00 -28.53 -5.67
N ASP A 427 -37.53 -27.60 -4.83
CA ASP A 427 -36.40 -26.73 -5.15
C ASP A 427 -35.08 -27.48 -5.34
N SER A 428 -34.88 -28.53 -4.53
CA SER A 428 -33.73 -29.43 -4.66
C SER A 428 -33.77 -30.22 -5.96
N GLY A 429 -34.96 -30.68 -6.37
CA GLY A 429 -35.20 -31.31 -7.66
C GLY A 429 -34.91 -30.35 -8.82
N HIS A 430 -35.38 -29.11 -8.74
CA HIS A 430 -35.09 -28.06 -9.72
C HIS A 430 -33.59 -27.77 -9.82
N LEU A 431 -32.90 -27.57 -8.70
CA LEU A 431 -31.45 -27.37 -8.66
C LEU A 431 -30.71 -28.55 -9.30
N LEU A 432 -31.03 -29.78 -8.90
CA LEU A 432 -30.39 -30.98 -9.47
C LEU A 432 -30.70 -31.13 -10.96
N SER A 433 -31.93 -30.92 -11.41
CA SER A 433 -32.33 -31.06 -12.82
C SER A 433 -31.63 -30.04 -13.73
N SER A 434 -31.34 -28.85 -13.21
CA SER A 434 -30.58 -27.81 -13.93
C SER A 434 -29.12 -28.21 -14.20
N ILE A 435 -28.54 -29.08 -13.35
CA ILE A 435 -27.15 -29.54 -13.44
C ILE A 435 -27.07 -30.95 -14.09
N LEU A 436 -28.08 -31.80 -13.85
CA LEU A 436 -28.20 -33.21 -14.26
C LEU A 436 -29.37 -33.40 -15.23
N SER A 437 -29.38 -32.65 -16.32
CA SER A 437 -30.50 -32.56 -17.28
C SER A 437 -30.94 -33.87 -17.95
N ASN A 438 -30.13 -34.94 -17.87
CA ASN A 438 -30.40 -36.25 -18.47
C ASN A 438 -30.96 -37.30 -17.49
N SER A 439 -31.32 -36.92 -16.25
CA SER A 439 -31.77 -37.84 -15.19
C SER A 439 -33.29 -37.78 -14.98
N SER A 440 -33.90 -38.89 -14.56
CA SER A 440 -35.34 -38.91 -14.22
C SER A 440 -35.62 -38.28 -12.85
N ASP A 441 -36.77 -37.62 -12.70
CA ASP A 441 -37.18 -36.97 -11.44
C ASP A 441 -37.17 -37.94 -10.24
N ALA A 442 -37.61 -39.19 -10.47
CA ALA A 442 -37.61 -40.23 -9.44
C ALA A 442 -36.21 -40.55 -8.89
N ASN A 443 -35.18 -40.47 -9.73
CA ASN A 443 -33.80 -40.69 -9.30
C ASN A 443 -33.23 -39.48 -8.56
N LEU A 444 -33.59 -38.26 -9.02
CA LEU A 444 -33.20 -37.02 -8.36
C LEU A 444 -33.82 -36.90 -6.96
N GLU A 445 -35.06 -37.34 -6.76
CA GLU A 445 -35.70 -37.42 -5.44
C GLU A 445 -34.97 -38.38 -4.49
N VAL A 446 -34.47 -39.51 -4.99
CA VAL A 446 -33.72 -40.48 -4.19
C VAL A 446 -32.36 -39.90 -3.78
N LEU A 447 -31.69 -39.21 -4.70
CA LEU A 447 -30.43 -38.52 -4.43
C LEU A 447 -30.63 -37.40 -3.40
N ASN A 448 -31.68 -36.56 -3.57
CA ASN A 448 -31.98 -35.48 -2.64
C ASN A 448 -32.24 -36.00 -1.21
N ARG A 449 -33.05 -37.05 -1.06
CA ARG A 449 -33.30 -37.68 0.25
C ARG A 449 -32.03 -38.17 0.94
N ALA A 450 -31.02 -38.58 0.18
CA ALA A 450 -29.73 -39.00 0.73
C ALA A 450 -28.83 -37.82 1.15
N LEU A 451 -29.01 -36.64 0.54
CA LEU A 451 -28.20 -35.43 0.74
C LEU A 451 -28.84 -34.40 1.68
N GLY A 452 -30.14 -34.53 1.97
CA GLY A 452 -30.86 -33.71 2.94
C GLY A 452 -31.17 -32.28 2.50
N GLY A 453 -31.30 -32.03 1.19
CA GLY A 453 -31.69 -30.72 0.66
C GLY A 453 -30.66 -29.60 0.84
N LEU A 454 -29.39 -29.92 1.17
CA LEU A 454 -28.33 -28.93 1.34
C LEU A 454 -27.77 -28.53 -0.04
N PRO A 455 -27.87 -27.25 -0.47
CA PRO A 455 -27.38 -26.81 -1.78
C PRO A 455 -25.92 -27.19 -2.07
N LEU A 456 -25.03 -27.05 -1.09
CA LEU A 456 -23.63 -27.43 -1.24
C LEU A 456 -23.46 -28.93 -1.50
N ALA A 457 -24.22 -29.78 -0.81
CA ALA A 457 -24.18 -31.23 -0.98
C ALA A 457 -24.77 -31.67 -2.33
N LEU A 458 -25.84 -31.02 -2.76
CA LEU A 458 -26.47 -31.24 -4.07
C LEU A 458 -25.52 -30.87 -5.21
N LYS A 459 -24.87 -29.70 -5.14
CA LYS A 459 -23.89 -29.25 -6.13
C LYS A 459 -22.67 -30.19 -6.19
N GLN A 460 -22.14 -30.62 -5.05
CA GLN A 460 -21.02 -31.57 -5.01
C GLN A 460 -21.37 -32.95 -5.57
N ALA A 461 -22.55 -33.48 -5.22
CA ALA A 461 -23.04 -34.74 -5.77
C ALA A 461 -23.21 -34.67 -7.30
N ALA A 462 -23.81 -33.59 -7.78
CA ALA A 462 -24.01 -33.36 -9.21
C ALA A 462 -22.68 -33.17 -9.96
N GLY A 463 -21.72 -32.44 -9.37
CA GLY A 463 -20.35 -32.32 -9.88
C GLY A 463 -19.66 -33.67 -10.02
N TYR A 464 -19.72 -34.52 -8.98
CA TYR A 464 -19.17 -35.88 -9.05
C TYR A 464 -19.83 -36.73 -10.14
N ILE A 465 -21.16 -36.72 -10.23
CA ILE A 465 -21.91 -37.48 -11.24
C ILE A 465 -21.49 -37.05 -12.65
N ASN A 466 -21.42 -35.75 -12.91
CA ASN A 466 -21.01 -35.21 -14.20
C ASN A 466 -19.55 -35.53 -14.53
N ALA A 467 -18.64 -35.37 -13.56
CA ALA A 467 -17.21 -35.63 -13.76
C ALA A 467 -16.90 -37.12 -13.97
N SER A 468 -17.62 -38.02 -13.29
CA SER A 468 -17.43 -39.47 -13.38
C SER A 468 -18.25 -40.15 -14.47
N GLY A 469 -19.30 -39.50 -14.98
CA GLY A 469 -20.30 -40.11 -15.85
C GLY A 469 -21.14 -41.19 -15.17
N MET A 470 -21.15 -41.23 -13.83
CA MET A 470 -21.83 -42.26 -13.04
C MET A 470 -23.35 -42.07 -13.05
N PRO A 471 -24.18 -43.12 -13.29
CA PRO A 471 -25.62 -43.01 -13.14
C PRO A 471 -26.05 -42.60 -11.72
N VAL A 472 -27.06 -41.74 -11.63
CA VAL A 472 -27.57 -41.16 -10.36
C VAL A 472 -27.95 -42.24 -9.35
N GLU A 473 -28.52 -43.35 -9.81
CA GLU A 473 -28.98 -44.47 -8.98
C GLU A 473 -27.82 -45.19 -8.30
N MET A 474 -26.72 -45.37 -9.04
CA MET A 474 -25.52 -46.01 -8.52
C MET A 474 -24.85 -45.11 -7.48
N TYR A 475 -24.73 -43.81 -7.77
CA TYR A 475 -24.17 -42.83 -6.84
C TYR A 475 -25.02 -42.68 -5.57
N SER A 476 -26.35 -42.65 -5.70
CA SER A 476 -27.28 -42.59 -4.57
C SER A 476 -27.13 -43.79 -3.62
N THR A 477 -26.80 -44.96 -4.16
CA THR A 477 -26.52 -46.17 -3.36
C THR A 477 -25.20 -46.01 -2.60
N MET A 478 -24.15 -45.51 -3.27
CA MET A 478 -22.85 -45.25 -2.63
C MET A 478 -22.95 -44.25 -1.47
N ILE A 479 -23.68 -43.14 -1.65
CA ILE A 479 -23.89 -42.16 -0.57
C ILE A 479 -24.59 -42.83 0.61
N ARG A 480 -25.64 -43.61 0.37
CA ARG A 480 -26.41 -44.25 1.45
C ARG A 480 -25.56 -45.22 2.25
N ASP A 481 -24.74 -46.03 1.57
CA ASP A 481 -23.87 -47.00 2.23
C ASP A 481 -22.75 -46.30 3.00
N ARG A 482 -22.16 -45.24 2.43
CA ARG A 482 -21.15 -44.43 3.12
C ARG A 482 -21.72 -43.69 4.33
N ALA A 483 -22.90 -43.11 4.21
CA ALA A 483 -23.59 -42.44 5.31
C ALA A 483 -23.90 -43.43 6.44
N ARG A 484 -24.26 -44.68 6.12
CA ARG A 484 -24.47 -45.74 7.13
C ARG A 484 -23.17 -46.07 7.89
N ASP A 485 -22.04 -46.15 7.20
CA ASP A 485 -20.72 -46.35 7.83
C ASP A 485 -20.35 -45.16 8.74
N LEU A 486 -20.52 -43.92 8.27
CA LEU A 486 -20.21 -42.71 9.06
C LEU A 486 -21.10 -42.54 10.30
N LEU A 487 -22.39 -42.88 10.21
CA LEU A 487 -23.32 -42.92 11.36
C LEU A 487 -22.82 -43.88 12.45
N SER A 488 -22.26 -45.03 12.06
CA SER A 488 -21.74 -46.02 13.02
C SER A 488 -20.51 -45.54 13.80
N ARG A 489 -19.86 -44.46 13.33
CA ARG A 489 -18.67 -43.83 13.93
C ARG A 489 -18.99 -42.54 14.72
N ALA A 490 -20.27 -42.32 15.07
CA ALA A 490 -20.77 -41.18 15.85
C ALA A 490 -20.63 -39.79 15.20
N ALA A 491 -20.71 -39.70 13.86
CA ALA A 491 -20.77 -38.42 13.16
C ALA A 491 -22.11 -37.67 13.44
N PRO A 492 -22.13 -36.32 13.49
CA PRO A 492 -23.35 -35.54 13.67
C PRO A 492 -24.37 -35.78 12.54
N PRO A 493 -25.67 -36.03 12.84
CA PRO A 493 -26.70 -36.35 11.84
C PRO A 493 -26.90 -35.29 10.75
N GLU A 494 -26.64 -34.02 11.07
CA GLU A 494 -27.03 -32.85 10.29
C GLU A 494 -26.19 -32.61 9.02
N HIS A 495 -25.02 -33.25 8.91
CA HIS A 495 -24.11 -33.09 7.75
C HIS A 495 -23.72 -34.43 7.10
N LEU A 496 -24.47 -35.50 7.39
CA LEU A 496 -24.05 -36.85 7.08
C LEU A 496 -24.05 -37.17 5.58
N GLY A 497 -25.03 -36.65 4.84
CA GLY A 497 -25.09 -36.79 3.38
C GLY A 497 -23.95 -36.04 2.67
N LEU A 498 -23.63 -34.83 3.14
CA LEU A 498 -22.52 -34.02 2.63
C LEU A 498 -21.16 -34.66 2.94
N ALA A 499 -20.95 -35.12 4.18
CA ALA A 499 -19.72 -35.82 4.58
C ALA A 499 -19.53 -37.12 3.79
N ALA A 500 -20.61 -37.86 3.54
CA ALA A 500 -20.59 -39.05 2.68
C ALA A 500 -20.23 -38.72 1.23
N ALA A 501 -20.84 -37.68 0.64
CA ALA A 501 -20.53 -37.23 -0.71
C ALA A 501 -19.06 -36.79 -0.84
N LEU A 502 -18.57 -35.96 0.09
CA LEU A 502 -17.18 -35.52 0.16
C LEU A 502 -16.21 -36.68 0.31
N SER A 503 -16.50 -37.64 1.20
CA SER A 503 -15.62 -38.81 1.41
C SER A 503 -15.45 -39.64 0.13
N ILE A 504 -16.55 -39.87 -0.60
CA ILE A 504 -16.52 -40.59 -1.88
C ILE A 504 -15.69 -39.83 -2.91
N THR A 505 -15.87 -38.51 -2.99
CA THR A 505 -15.10 -37.68 -3.93
C THR A 505 -13.62 -37.64 -3.56
N ILE A 506 -13.27 -37.50 -2.28
CA ILE A 506 -11.88 -37.50 -1.81
C ILE A 506 -11.19 -38.83 -2.10
N GLU A 507 -11.86 -39.96 -1.87
CA GLU A 507 -11.35 -41.29 -2.23
C GLU A 507 -11.08 -41.40 -3.74
N ARG A 508 -12.02 -40.90 -4.56
CA ARG A 508 -11.84 -40.88 -6.01
C ARG A 508 -10.67 -40.00 -6.45
N LEU A 509 -10.53 -38.81 -5.86
CA LEU A 509 -9.38 -37.95 -6.13
C LEU A 509 -8.07 -38.63 -5.76
N HIS A 510 -8.03 -39.30 -4.61
CA HIS A 510 -6.85 -40.04 -4.16
C HIS A 510 -6.48 -41.19 -5.12
N GLU A 511 -7.47 -41.90 -5.67
CA GLU A 511 -7.26 -43.02 -6.59
C GLU A 511 -6.86 -42.62 -8.01
N SER A 512 -7.48 -41.57 -8.58
CA SER A 512 -7.35 -41.25 -10.02
C SER A 512 -6.90 -39.84 -10.35
N HIS A 513 -6.87 -38.92 -9.39
CA HIS A 513 -6.48 -37.51 -9.58
C HIS A 513 -5.49 -37.07 -8.49
N THR A 514 -4.33 -37.73 -8.45
CA THR A 514 -3.38 -37.59 -7.33
C THR A 514 -2.93 -36.15 -7.10
N SER A 515 -2.76 -35.34 -8.14
CA SER A 515 -2.35 -33.93 -8.04
C SER A 515 -3.45 -33.04 -7.43
N ALA A 516 -4.72 -33.30 -7.77
CA ALA A 516 -5.87 -32.63 -7.18
C ALA A 516 -6.02 -32.98 -5.69
N PHE A 517 -5.90 -34.26 -5.33
CA PHE A 517 -5.91 -34.69 -3.92
C PHE A 517 -4.79 -34.04 -3.10
N LYS A 518 -3.59 -33.98 -3.68
CA LYS A 518 -2.39 -33.34 -3.13
C LYS A 518 -2.60 -31.85 -2.85
N LEU A 519 -3.10 -31.10 -3.84
CA LEU A 519 -3.44 -29.67 -3.69
C LEU A 519 -4.52 -29.47 -2.61
N LEU A 520 -5.59 -30.26 -2.65
CA LEU A 520 -6.67 -30.21 -1.66
C LEU A 520 -6.19 -30.49 -0.24
N SER A 521 -5.24 -31.42 -0.08
CA SER A 521 -4.64 -31.75 1.21
C SER A 521 -3.91 -30.56 1.81
N VAL A 522 -3.19 -29.76 1.00
CA VAL A 522 -2.50 -28.54 1.45
C VAL A 522 -3.52 -27.44 1.78
N LEU A 523 -4.47 -27.16 0.87
CA LEU A 523 -5.52 -26.17 1.08
C LEU A 523 -6.35 -26.45 2.35
N ALA A 524 -6.44 -27.71 2.79
CA ALA A 524 -7.16 -28.08 4.00
C ALA A 524 -6.50 -27.58 5.31
N PHE A 525 -5.24 -27.17 5.31
CA PHE A 525 -4.55 -26.59 6.47
C PHE A 525 -4.34 -25.08 6.36
N LEU A 526 -4.74 -24.50 5.23
CA LEU A 526 -4.79 -23.06 5.03
C LEU A 526 -6.16 -22.53 5.41
N ALA A 527 -6.25 -21.22 5.61
CA ALA A 527 -7.50 -20.58 5.90
C ALA A 527 -8.51 -20.73 4.73
N PRO A 528 -9.83 -20.80 4.99
CA PRO A 528 -10.85 -21.06 3.96
C PRO A 528 -11.05 -19.91 2.96
N GLN A 529 -10.40 -18.76 3.19
CA GLN A 529 -10.38 -17.64 2.26
C GLN A 529 -9.57 -17.97 0.98
N GLU A 530 -9.64 -17.08 0.01
CA GLU A 530 -8.91 -17.22 -1.26
C GLU A 530 -7.40 -17.23 -1.05
N PHE A 531 -6.76 -18.30 -1.52
CA PHE A 531 -5.32 -18.47 -1.57
C PHE A 531 -4.80 -18.17 -2.98
N PRO A 532 -3.91 -17.18 -3.18
CA PRO A 532 -3.40 -16.77 -4.49
C PRO A 532 -2.70 -17.90 -5.22
N THR A 533 -3.03 -18.05 -6.49
CA THR A 533 -2.38 -19.03 -7.36
C THR A 533 -0.93 -18.67 -7.69
N GLU A 534 -0.59 -17.38 -7.61
CA GLU A 534 0.73 -16.83 -7.90
C GLU A 534 1.80 -17.38 -6.96
N ILE A 535 1.43 -17.79 -5.74
CA ILE A 535 2.36 -18.35 -4.74
C ILE A 535 2.94 -19.69 -5.17
N PHE A 536 2.15 -20.49 -5.90
CA PHE A 536 2.65 -21.76 -6.43
C PHE A 536 3.70 -21.55 -7.53
N THR A 537 3.59 -20.44 -8.26
CA THR A 537 4.40 -20.12 -9.45
C THR A 537 5.44 -19.04 -9.22
N LEU A 538 5.51 -18.51 -8.00
CA LEU A 538 6.50 -17.52 -7.57
C LEU A 538 7.88 -18.17 -7.71
N GLU A 539 8.60 -17.78 -8.77
CA GLU A 539 10.02 -18.08 -8.92
C GLU A 539 10.74 -17.34 -7.80
N ILE A 540 11.33 -18.10 -6.87
CA ILE A 540 12.32 -17.54 -5.94
C ILE A 540 13.37 -16.90 -6.85
N PRO A 541 13.71 -15.61 -6.70
CA PRO A 541 14.76 -15.00 -7.50
C PRO A 541 16.03 -15.84 -7.31
N SER A 542 16.36 -16.68 -8.30
CA SER A 542 17.68 -17.27 -8.38
C SER A 542 18.63 -16.08 -8.40
N GLY A 543 19.63 -16.07 -7.51
CA GLY A 543 20.52 -14.94 -7.20
C GLY A 543 21.33 -14.33 -8.35
N GLU A 544 20.78 -14.18 -9.55
CA GLU A 544 21.20 -13.21 -10.54
C GLU A 544 20.55 -11.87 -10.21
N ARG A 545 21.32 -11.11 -9.41
CA ARG A 545 21.20 -9.66 -9.24
C ARG A 545 20.97 -9.00 -10.60
N THR A 546 19.74 -8.57 -10.86
CA THR A 546 19.41 -7.71 -12.00
C THR A 546 18.59 -6.53 -11.50
N GLY A 547 19.27 -5.38 -11.34
CA GLY A 547 18.65 -4.09 -11.01
C GLY A 547 19.25 -3.45 -9.76
N SER A 548 20.16 -2.49 -9.96
CA SER A 548 20.68 -1.48 -9.02
C SER A 548 20.97 -1.93 -7.58
N GLU A 549 22.25 -2.11 -7.27
CA GLU A 549 22.84 -2.30 -5.92
C GLU A 549 22.67 -1.07 -4.98
N GLY A 550 21.55 -0.34 -5.04
CA GLY A 550 21.40 0.97 -4.38
C GLY A 550 20.39 1.08 -3.24
N GLU A 551 19.31 0.30 -3.22
CA GLU A 551 18.11 0.67 -2.43
C GLU A 551 17.75 -0.24 -1.25
N ILE A 552 18.39 -1.39 -1.09
CA ILE A 552 18.22 -2.20 0.13
C ILE A 552 19.42 -1.88 1.01
N GLU A 553 19.21 -1.08 2.08
CA GLU A 553 20.23 -0.86 3.09
C GLU A 553 20.75 -2.21 3.55
N GLN A 554 22.06 -2.46 3.50
CA GLN A 554 22.67 -3.75 3.87
C GLN A 554 22.32 -4.25 5.30
N ARG A 555 21.68 -3.39 6.11
CA ARG A 555 21.00 -3.75 7.36
C ARG A 555 19.89 -4.79 7.15
N GLU A 556 19.10 -4.64 6.10
CA GLU A 556 18.03 -5.55 5.68
C GLU A 556 18.58 -6.78 4.96
N MET A 557 19.71 -6.64 4.26
CA MET A 557 20.32 -7.71 3.47
C MET A 557 20.91 -8.82 4.36
N MET A 558 21.50 -8.49 5.51
CA MET A 558 22.09 -9.47 6.43
C MET A 558 21.06 -10.21 7.30
N GLU A 559 19.94 -9.58 7.64
CA GLU A 559 18.85 -10.23 8.39
C GLU A 559 18.04 -11.20 7.52
N VAL A 560 17.99 -10.94 6.19
CA VAL A 560 17.24 -11.73 5.20
C VAL A 560 18.10 -12.83 4.54
N GLU A 561 19.40 -12.63 4.30
CA GLU A 561 20.28 -13.67 3.70
C GLU A 561 20.35 -14.96 4.54
N TRP A 562 20.33 -14.84 5.88
CA TRP A 562 20.32 -16.00 6.76
C TRP A 562 18.98 -16.76 6.71
N LEU A 563 17.85 -16.05 6.59
CA LEU A 563 16.54 -16.66 6.38
C LEU A 563 16.46 -17.40 5.04
N ALA A 564 17.30 -17.08 4.04
CA ALA A 564 17.31 -17.76 2.74
C ALA A 564 18.20 -19.03 2.71
N ALA A 565 19.29 -19.10 3.48
CA ALA A 565 20.36 -20.09 3.24
C ALA A 565 20.08 -21.56 3.67
N GLU A 566 19.11 -21.83 4.55
CA GLU A 566 18.85 -23.19 5.11
C GLU A 566 17.66 -23.95 4.48
N GLU A 567 17.24 -23.62 3.27
CA GLU A 567 15.92 -23.98 2.70
C GLU A 567 15.55 -25.48 2.55
N VAL A 568 16.45 -26.45 2.75
CA VAL A 568 16.16 -27.85 2.35
C VAL A 568 16.25 -28.89 3.48
N ARG A 569 16.76 -28.54 4.67
CA ARG A 569 16.93 -29.52 5.76
C ARG A 569 15.69 -29.58 6.64
N GLY A 570 14.75 -30.46 6.31
CA GLY A 570 13.66 -30.81 7.24
C GLY A 570 12.37 -31.33 6.61
N PHE A 571 12.21 -31.29 5.29
CA PHE A 571 11.03 -31.82 4.63
C PHE A 571 11.03 -33.34 4.58
N SER A 572 9.86 -33.94 4.76
CA SER A 572 9.63 -35.32 4.33
C SER A 572 9.88 -35.46 2.83
N GLN A 573 10.36 -36.62 2.38
CA GLN A 573 10.57 -36.88 0.95
C GLN A 573 9.25 -36.78 0.15
N ASP A 574 8.13 -37.09 0.81
CA ASP A 574 6.78 -36.90 0.26
C ASP A 574 6.43 -35.41 0.12
N GLY A 575 6.78 -34.57 1.10
CA GLY A 575 6.61 -33.11 1.03
C GLY A 575 7.43 -32.45 -0.08
N LEU A 576 8.69 -32.86 -0.28
CA LEU A 576 9.52 -32.34 -1.38
C LEU A 576 8.95 -32.71 -2.76
N THR A 577 8.45 -33.93 -2.90
CA THR A 577 7.81 -34.38 -4.14
C THR A 577 6.52 -33.58 -4.41
N LEU A 578 5.72 -33.36 -3.36
CA LEU A 578 4.49 -32.59 -3.42
C LEU A 578 4.74 -31.12 -3.81
N ILE A 579 5.76 -30.47 -3.26
CA ILE A 579 6.13 -29.09 -3.65
C ILE A 579 6.46 -29.03 -5.13
N ARG A 580 7.35 -29.93 -5.61
CA ARG A 580 7.75 -29.95 -7.02
C ARG A 580 6.57 -30.18 -7.98
N ASP A 581 5.64 -31.06 -7.58
CA ASP A 581 4.45 -31.34 -8.38
C ASP A 581 3.49 -30.13 -8.43
N LEU A 582 3.42 -29.32 -7.36
CA LEU A 582 2.57 -28.11 -7.31
C LEU A 582 3.23 -26.88 -7.95
N GLU A 583 4.56 -26.85 -8.07
CA GLU A 583 5.31 -25.81 -8.79
C GLU A 583 5.26 -25.98 -10.32
N ASP A 584 4.98 -27.19 -10.82
CA ASP A 584 4.76 -27.40 -12.23
C ASP A 584 3.42 -26.81 -12.68
N HIS A 585 3.47 -25.76 -13.51
CA HIS A 585 2.30 -25.03 -13.98
C HIS A 585 1.23 -25.93 -14.63
N LEU A 586 1.63 -26.96 -15.37
CA LEU A 586 0.69 -27.87 -16.03
C LEU A 586 0.00 -28.76 -15.01
N THR A 587 0.75 -29.32 -14.07
CA THR A 587 0.23 -30.16 -13.00
C THR A 587 -0.68 -29.38 -12.04
N LEU A 588 -0.34 -28.13 -11.72
CA LEU A 588 -1.20 -27.24 -10.93
C LEU A 588 -2.50 -26.92 -11.67
N PHE A 589 -2.42 -26.59 -12.96
CA PHE A 589 -3.59 -26.29 -13.79
C PHE A 589 -4.54 -27.50 -13.86
N ASP A 590 -4.00 -28.71 -14.12
CA ASP A 590 -4.79 -29.93 -14.15
C ASP A 590 -5.41 -30.26 -12.78
N ALA A 591 -4.67 -30.04 -11.68
CA ALA A 591 -5.17 -30.22 -10.33
C ALA A 591 -6.33 -29.26 -10.01
N VAL A 592 -6.22 -27.97 -10.35
CA VAL A 592 -7.27 -26.97 -10.17
C VAL A 592 -8.49 -27.34 -11.02
N ALA A 593 -8.29 -27.69 -12.29
CA ALA A 593 -9.37 -28.08 -13.20
C ALA A 593 -10.13 -29.31 -12.69
N ASP A 594 -9.43 -30.32 -12.17
CA ASP A 594 -10.07 -31.50 -11.59
C ASP A 594 -10.84 -31.16 -10.32
N LEU A 595 -10.29 -30.36 -9.40
CA LEU A 595 -11.02 -29.93 -8.19
C LEU A 595 -12.27 -29.09 -8.52
N GLN A 596 -12.22 -28.25 -9.56
CA GLN A 596 -13.39 -27.51 -10.05
C GLN A 596 -14.44 -28.43 -10.70
N ARG A 597 -14.01 -29.41 -11.50
CA ARG A 597 -14.92 -30.41 -12.11
C ARG A 597 -15.70 -31.18 -11.05
N PHE A 598 -15.07 -31.50 -9.92
CA PHE A 598 -15.72 -32.14 -8.78
C PHE A 598 -16.45 -31.15 -7.83
N SER A 599 -16.45 -29.85 -8.14
CA SER A 599 -17.06 -28.78 -7.33
C SER A 599 -16.58 -28.74 -5.88
N ILE A 600 -15.27 -28.97 -5.68
CA ILE A 600 -14.61 -28.99 -4.35
C ILE A 600 -14.02 -27.62 -3.98
N ILE A 601 -13.55 -26.87 -4.98
CA ILE A 601 -13.00 -25.53 -4.82
C ILE A 601 -13.73 -24.55 -5.74
N ASP A 602 -13.75 -23.29 -5.34
CA ASP A 602 -14.07 -22.17 -6.21
C ASP A 602 -12.74 -21.53 -6.66
N SER A 603 -12.64 -21.17 -7.95
CA SER A 603 -11.51 -20.40 -8.48
C SER A 603 -12.03 -19.04 -8.92
N GLN A 604 -11.41 -18.00 -8.39
CA GLN A 604 -11.61 -16.61 -8.79
C GLN A 604 -10.32 -16.10 -9.44
N PRO A 605 -10.36 -14.98 -10.18
CA PRO A 605 -9.15 -14.36 -10.72
C PRO A 605 -8.09 -14.05 -9.65
N SER A 606 -8.52 -13.88 -8.40
CA SER A 606 -7.69 -13.59 -7.23
C SER A 606 -7.12 -14.82 -6.51
N GLY A 607 -7.59 -16.03 -6.78
CA GLY A 607 -7.07 -17.25 -6.13
C GLY A 607 -8.02 -18.44 -6.05
N LEU A 608 -7.65 -19.41 -5.22
CA LEU A 608 -8.38 -20.65 -4.94
C LEU A 608 -9.01 -20.60 -3.55
N SER A 609 -10.29 -20.91 -3.42
CA SER A 609 -10.95 -21.05 -2.10
C SER A 609 -11.59 -22.42 -1.93
N SER A 610 -11.59 -22.94 -0.70
CA SER A 610 -12.28 -24.18 -0.35
C SER A 610 -13.16 -23.95 0.87
N HIS A 611 -14.38 -24.47 0.80
CA HIS A 611 -15.34 -24.34 1.89
C HIS A 611 -14.81 -25.00 3.18
N ALA A 612 -14.96 -24.33 4.34
CA ALA A 612 -14.41 -24.79 5.62
C ALA A 612 -14.82 -26.23 6.01
N LEU A 613 -16.05 -26.63 5.65
CA LEU A 613 -16.52 -28.01 5.88
C LEU A 613 -15.83 -29.03 4.96
N THR A 614 -15.53 -28.66 3.70
CA THR A 614 -14.72 -29.48 2.80
C THR A 614 -13.34 -29.70 3.40
N GLN A 615 -12.67 -28.62 3.84
CA GLN A 615 -11.37 -28.73 4.50
C GLN A 615 -11.43 -29.62 5.76
N ALA A 616 -12.48 -29.50 6.57
CA ALA A 616 -12.66 -30.32 7.78
C ALA A 616 -12.78 -31.82 7.48
N VAL A 617 -13.55 -32.20 6.47
CA VAL A 617 -13.69 -33.61 6.05
C VAL A 617 -12.39 -34.12 5.45
N VAL A 618 -11.69 -33.31 4.65
CA VAL A 618 -10.36 -33.66 4.11
C VAL A 618 -9.40 -33.95 5.26
N ARG A 619 -9.26 -33.04 6.25
CA ARG A 619 -8.37 -33.25 7.42
C ARG A 619 -8.65 -34.55 8.17
N GLN A 620 -9.92 -34.96 8.31
CA GLN A 620 -10.29 -36.22 8.96
C GLN A 620 -9.95 -37.47 8.14
N SER A 621 -9.85 -37.32 6.82
CA SER A 621 -9.55 -38.42 5.90
C SER A 621 -8.04 -38.67 5.70
N LEU A 622 -7.19 -37.70 6.06
CA LEU A 622 -5.74 -37.81 5.90
C LEU A 622 -5.12 -38.70 6.98
N SER A 623 -4.14 -39.50 6.58
CA SER A 623 -3.24 -40.18 7.53
C SER A 623 -2.32 -39.17 8.25
N ASP A 624 -1.69 -39.58 9.36
CA ASP A 624 -0.72 -38.73 10.08
C ASP A 624 0.46 -38.29 9.20
N ALA A 625 0.93 -39.17 8.31
CA ALA A 625 2.00 -38.87 7.36
C ALA A 625 1.57 -37.81 6.33
N GLN A 626 0.38 -37.98 5.73
CA GLN A 626 -0.19 -37.01 4.78
C GLN A 626 -0.48 -35.66 5.44
N THR A 627 -0.98 -35.66 6.67
CA THR A 627 -1.21 -34.44 7.45
C THR A 627 0.10 -33.70 7.70
N THR A 628 1.16 -34.41 8.05
CA THR A 628 2.49 -33.83 8.29
C THR A 628 3.05 -33.24 7.00
N SER A 629 2.96 -33.98 5.89
CA SER A 629 3.38 -33.51 4.56
C SER A 629 2.61 -32.27 4.12
N ALA A 630 1.28 -32.24 4.29
CA ALA A 630 0.45 -31.10 3.91
C ALA A 630 0.78 -29.82 4.69
N ILE A 631 0.99 -29.92 6.01
CA ILE A 631 1.41 -28.79 6.85
C ILE A 631 2.82 -28.31 6.45
N GLU A 632 3.73 -29.24 6.19
CA GLU A 632 5.09 -28.91 5.72
C GLU A 632 5.04 -28.13 4.39
N VAL A 633 4.27 -28.61 3.41
CA VAL A 633 4.14 -27.95 2.11
C VAL A 633 3.45 -26.60 2.23
N GLY A 634 2.39 -26.49 3.04
CA GLY A 634 1.76 -25.20 3.34
C GLY A 634 2.75 -24.19 3.95
N THR A 635 3.62 -24.67 4.85
CA THR A 635 4.70 -23.85 5.44
C THR A 635 5.70 -23.41 4.38
N ALA A 636 6.10 -24.31 3.47
CA ALA A 636 7.02 -23.99 2.38
C ALA A 636 6.47 -22.95 1.41
N LEU A 637 5.21 -23.10 1.01
CA LEU A 637 4.54 -22.17 0.08
C LEU A 637 4.41 -20.78 0.70
N LEU A 638 3.98 -20.69 1.96
CA LEU A 638 3.90 -19.43 2.66
C LEU A 638 5.28 -18.81 2.93
N ASN A 639 6.32 -19.64 3.12
CA ASN A 639 7.70 -19.15 3.20
C ASN A 639 8.20 -18.51 1.90
N LYS A 640 7.64 -18.82 0.72
CA LYS A 640 8.00 -18.08 -0.50
C LYS A 640 7.68 -16.59 -0.41
N VAL A 641 6.64 -16.24 0.34
CA VAL A 641 6.27 -14.84 0.61
C VAL A 641 7.27 -14.18 1.56
N THR A 642 7.94 -14.96 2.42
CA THR A 642 9.01 -14.46 3.31
C THR A 642 10.29 -14.06 2.57
N ALA A 643 10.43 -14.45 1.29
CA ALA A 643 11.50 -13.93 0.43
C ALA A 643 11.28 -12.45 0.04
N LEU A 644 10.06 -11.92 0.22
CA LEU A 644 9.76 -10.50 0.11
C LEU A 644 10.17 -9.82 1.42
N SER A 645 10.90 -8.72 1.38
CA SER A 645 11.34 -8.03 2.61
C SER A 645 10.12 -7.59 3.44
N PRO A 646 9.99 -8.00 4.71
CA PRO A 646 8.92 -7.53 5.60
C PRO A 646 9.08 -6.06 6.00
N PHE A 647 10.28 -5.49 5.77
CA PHE A 647 10.60 -4.09 6.00
C PHE A 647 10.15 -3.18 4.85
N ASP A 648 9.95 -3.74 3.66
CA ASP A 648 9.54 -2.97 2.48
C ASP A 648 8.01 -2.86 2.39
N ALA A 649 7.52 -1.63 2.56
CA ALA A 649 6.10 -1.30 2.53
C ALA A 649 5.40 -1.68 1.22
N ARG A 650 6.14 -1.79 0.11
CA ARG A 650 5.61 -2.22 -1.20
C ARG A 650 5.06 -3.65 -1.14
N PHE A 651 5.60 -4.50 -0.27
CA PHE A 651 5.18 -5.89 -0.14
C PHE A 651 4.13 -6.12 0.94
N TRP A 652 3.82 -5.12 1.79
CA TRP A 652 2.82 -5.25 2.84
C TRP A 652 1.43 -5.72 2.38
N PRO A 653 0.92 -5.32 1.19
CA PRO A 653 -0.33 -5.89 0.68
C PRO A 653 -0.30 -7.42 0.51
N HIS A 654 0.85 -7.99 0.12
CA HIS A 654 1.02 -9.44 -0.01
C HIS A 654 0.98 -10.11 1.37
N TYR A 655 1.66 -9.53 2.36
CA TYR A 655 1.62 -10.01 3.75
C TYR A 655 0.20 -9.94 4.35
N ARG A 656 -0.53 -8.85 4.10
CA ARG A 656 -1.91 -8.68 4.57
C ARG A 656 -2.85 -9.72 3.98
N HIS A 657 -2.72 -10.01 2.69
CA HIS A 657 -3.52 -11.03 2.05
C HIS A 657 -3.18 -12.44 2.58
N MET A 658 -1.93 -12.68 2.98
CA MET A 658 -1.47 -13.95 3.51
C MET A 658 -1.73 -14.17 5.00
N MET A 659 -2.00 -13.13 5.76
CA MET A 659 -2.17 -13.20 7.21
C MET A 659 -3.15 -14.27 7.70
N PRO A 660 -4.36 -14.44 7.11
CA PRO A 660 -5.28 -15.49 7.55
C PRO A 660 -4.70 -16.89 7.38
N HIS A 661 -4.00 -17.14 6.26
CA HIS A 661 -3.34 -18.41 6.00
C HIS A 661 -2.16 -18.63 6.94
N PHE A 662 -1.43 -17.55 7.26
CA PHE A 662 -0.37 -17.60 8.25
C PHE A 662 -0.91 -18.03 9.62
N GLU A 663 -1.96 -17.38 10.12
CA GLU A 663 -2.60 -17.68 11.41
C GLU A 663 -3.17 -19.11 11.47
N ALA A 664 -3.85 -19.55 10.42
CA ALA A 664 -4.41 -20.89 10.35
C ALA A 664 -3.31 -21.96 10.49
N LEU A 665 -2.20 -21.78 9.76
CA LEU A 665 -1.08 -22.72 9.79
C LEU A 665 -0.35 -22.72 11.14
N LEU A 666 -0.22 -21.56 11.79
CA LEU A 666 0.36 -21.45 13.14
C LEU A 666 -0.40 -22.30 14.15
N GLY A 667 -1.73 -22.26 14.13
CA GLY A 667 -2.55 -23.07 15.05
C GLY A 667 -2.25 -24.57 14.94
N TYR A 668 -2.00 -25.08 13.73
CA TYR A 668 -1.65 -26.48 13.51
C TYR A 668 -0.20 -26.82 13.91
N LEU A 669 0.74 -25.92 13.63
CA LEU A 669 2.15 -26.08 14.02
C LEU A 669 2.30 -26.09 15.56
N GLU A 670 1.54 -25.25 16.26
CA GLU A 670 1.50 -25.19 17.72
C GLU A 670 0.94 -26.47 18.34
N ALA A 671 -0.22 -26.93 17.84
CA ALA A 671 -0.87 -28.14 18.35
C ALA A 671 0.02 -29.39 18.23
N ARG A 672 0.86 -29.45 17.19
CA ARG A 672 1.76 -30.57 16.93
C ARG A 672 3.14 -30.42 17.58
N GLN A 673 3.44 -29.27 18.18
CA GLN A 673 4.76 -28.95 18.75
C GLN A 673 5.92 -29.16 17.77
N THR A 674 5.66 -29.11 16.46
CA THR A 674 6.67 -29.31 15.43
C THR A 674 7.54 -28.07 15.35
N CYS A 675 8.77 -28.18 15.85
CA CYS A 675 9.76 -27.13 15.77
C CYS A 675 10.76 -27.48 14.67
N LYS A 676 10.66 -26.81 13.51
CA LYS A 676 11.65 -26.89 12.41
C LYS A 676 12.19 -25.49 12.14
N VAL A 677 13.37 -25.41 11.51
CA VAL A 677 13.97 -24.13 11.09
C VAL A 677 12.97 -23.28 10.29
N ASN A 678 12.19 -23.88 9.40
CA ASN A 678 11.18 -23.17 8.62
C ASN A 678 10.03 -22.58 9.46
N THR A 679 9.69 -23.20 10.58
CA THR A 679 8.71 -22.66 11.54
C THR A 679 9.27 -21.46 12.30
N LEU A 680 10.57 -21.48 12.60
CA LEU A 680 11.26 -20.33 13.20
C LEU A 680 11.26 -19.13 12.24
N LYS A 681 11.63 -19.34 10.97
CA LYS A 681 11.61 -18.29 9.93
C LYS A 681 10.24 -17.62 9.85
N PHE A 682 9.20 -18.44 9.82
CA PHE A 682 7.82 -18.01 9.76
C PHE A 682 7.41 -17.11 10.94
N TYR A 683 7.74 -17.49 12.18
CA TYR A 683 7.48 -16.66 13.35
C TYR A 683 8.24 -15.33 13.31
N LEU A 684 9.50 -15.34 12.87
CA LEU A 684 10.33 -14.14 12.78
C LEU A 684 9.81 -13.17 11.73
N THR A 685 9.48 -13.65 10.52
CA THR A 685 8.97 -12.78 9.45
C THR A 685 7.66 -12.10 9.86
N ILE A 686 6.74 -12.86 10.46
CA ILE A 686 5.47 -12.30 10.95
C ILE A 686 5.72 -11.32 12.09
N ALA A 687 6.61 -11.64 13.04
CA ALA A 687 6.95 -10.73 14.13
C ALA A 687 7.50 -9.40 13.62
N VAL A 688 8.41 -9.43 12.66
CA VAL A 688 8.96 -8.22 12.02
C VAL A 688 7.86 -7.43 11.32
N HIS A 689 7.06 -8.08 10.47
CA HIS A 689 5.97 -7.40 9.75
C HIS A 689 4.97 -6.75 10.72
N LEU A 690 4.55 -7.45 11.77
CA LEU A 690 3.63 -6.91 12.76
C LEU A 690 4.24 -5.75 13.55
N GLY A 691 5.54 -5.83 13.86
CA GLY A 691 6.28 -4.76 14.53
C GLY A 691 6.39 -3.51 13.67
N THR A 692 6.65 -3.65 12.36
CA THR A 692 6.67 -2.51 11.44
C THR A 692 5.30 -1.87 11.23
N GLN A 693 4.19 -2.62 11.42
CA GLN A 693 2.84 -2.06 11.48
C GLN A 693 2.49 -1.40 12.84
N GLY A 694 3.39 -1.45 13.83
CA GLY A 694 3.14 -0.94 15.18
C GLY A 694 2.28 -1.87 16.05
N ASN A 695 1.96 -3.09 15.59
CA ASN A 695 1.27 -4.09 16.40
C ASN A 695 2.26 -4.85 17.29
N ASN A 696 2.77 -4.14 18.30
CA ASN A 696 3.87 -4.61 19.13
C ASN A 696 3.49 -5.81 20.01
N GLU A 697 2.21 -5.95 20.42
CA GLU A 697 1.73 -7.11 21.18
C GLU A 697 1.72 -8.40 20.34
N ALA A 698 1.23 -8.32 19.10
CA ALA A 698 1.22 -9.49 18.21
C ALA A 698 2.64 -9.82 17.72
N SER A 699 3.47 -8.79 17.48
CA SER A 699 4.89 -8.94 17.21
C SER A 699 5.60 -9.66 18.36
N TYR A 700 5.37 -9.24 19.61
CA TYR A 700 5.89 -9.88 20.81
C TYR A 700 5.50 -11.35 20.90
N SER A 701 4.22 -11.67 20.68
CA SER A 701 3.71 -13.05 20.72
C SER A 701 4.43 -13.96 19.71
N CYS A 702 4.64 -13.49 18.49
CA CYS A 702 5.37 -14.22 17.45
C CYS A 702 6.88 -14.33 17.78
N ALA A 703 7.51 -13.24 18.21
CA ALA A 703 8.92 -13.21 18.58
C ALA A 703 9.21 -14.13 19.79
N GLU A 704 8.34 -14.15 20.79
CA GLU A 704 8.46 -15.04 21.95
C GLU A 704 8.39 -16.51 21.53
N LYS A 705 7.46 -16.85 20.62
CA LYS A 705 7.36 -18.20 20.05
C LYS A 705 8.62 -18.58 19.26
N ALA A 706 9.19 -17.64 18.50
CA ALA A 706 10.47 -17.83 17.82
C ALA A 706 11.60 -18.14 18.81
N VAL A 707 11.74 -17.35 19.89
CA VAL A 707 12.76 -17.59 20.93
C VAL A 707 12.54 -18.91 21.67
N ARG A 708 11.29 -19.32 21.93
CA ARG A 708 11.00 -20.64 22.52
C ARG A 708 11.32 -21.79 21.56
N ALA A 709 11.08 -21.59 20.27
CA ALA A 709 11.42 -22.54 19.22
C ALA A 709 12.94 -22.74 19.14
N THR A 710 13.73 -21.68 19.30
CA THR A 710 15.19 -21.80 19.27
C THR A 710 15.73 -22.69 20.38
N GLY A 711 15.20 -22.60 21.59
CA GLY A 711 15.60 -23.44 22.72
C GLY A 711 15.27 -24.94 22.59
N ARG A 712 14.39 -25.33 21.65
CA ARG A 712 14.02 -26.73 21.40
C ARG A 712 14.80 -27.37 20.24
N LEU A 713 15.44 -26.55 19.40
CA LEU A 713 16.21 -27.00 18.25
C LEU A 713 17.68 -27.22 18.69
N ASN A 714 18.08 -28.48 18.84
CA ASN A 714 19.47 -28.81 19.16
C ASN A 714 20.41 -28.39 18.02
N GLY A 715 21.48 -27.68 18.36
CA GLY A 715 22.56 -27.34 17.42
C GLY A 715 22.34 -26.07 16.59
N MET A 716 21.41 -25.18 16.98
CA MET A 716 21.33 -23.86 16.34
C MET A 716 22.49 -22.96 16.78
N GLY A 717 23.01 -22.18 15.84
CA GLY A 717 24.07 -21.21 16.12
C GLY A 717 23.59 -20.10 17.04
N VAL A 718 24.51 -19.54 17.82
CA VAL A 718 24.28 -18.39 18.71
C VAL A 718 23.67 -17.20 17.96
N GLU A 719 24.01 -17.04 16.69
CA GLU A 719 23.51 -16.00 15.78
C GLU A 719 21.99 -16.03 15.64
N THR A 720 21.42 -17.21 15.41
CA THR A 720 19.98 -17.43 15.27
C THR A 720 19.22 -17.09 16.54
N VAL A 721 19.79 -17.50 17.68
CA VAL A 721 19.20 -17.24 19.00
C VAL A 721 19.23 -15.75 19.29
N ALA A 722 20.35 -15.08 19.02
CA ALA A 722 20.51 -13.65 19.19
C ALA A 722 19.56 -12.85 18.29
N PHE A 723 19.44 -13.23 17.01
CA PHE A 723 18.53 -12.58 16.07
C PHE A 723 17.06 -12.65 16.53
N ALA A 724 16.58 -13.83 16.92
CA ALA A 724 15.22 -14.00 17.44
C ALA A 724 14.97 -13.15 18.70
N ARG A 725 15.97 -13.02 19.57
CA ARG A 725 15.90 -12.18 20.77
C ARG A 725 15.97 -10.69 20.44
N THR A 726 16.68 -10.28 19.40
CA THR A 726 16.69 -8.89 18.92
C THR A 726 15.30 -8.45 18.46
N ILE A 727 14.59 -9.28 17.70
CA ILE A 727 13.20 -8.98 17.29
C ILE A 727 12.27 -8.92 18.51
N LEU A 728 12.48 -9.80 19.50
CA LEU A 728 11.73 -9.75 20.77
C LEU A 728 12.00 -8.44 21.54
N VAL A 729 13.25 -7.97 21.55
CA VAL A 729 13.65 -6.69 22.16
C VAL A 729 12.98 -5.52 21.46
N GLU A 730 12.89 -5.52 20.13
CA GLU A 730 12.17 -4.48 19.37
C GLU A 730 10.68 -4.42 19.72
N ALA A 731 10.03 -5.58 19.81
CA ALA A 731 8.63 -5.65 20.23
C ALA A 731 8.43 -5.12 21.66
N LEU A 732 9.34 -5.45 22.59
CA LEU A 732 9.33 -4.93 23.96
C LEU A 732 9.56 -3.42 24.02
N ILE A 733 10.48 -2.88 23.21
CA ILE A 733 10.70 -1.44 23.07
C ILE A 733 9.42 -0.75 22.61
N GLY A 734 8.75 -1.28 21.59
CA GLY A 734 7.48 -0.74 21.09
C GLY A 734 6.32 -0.81 22.08
N MET A 735 6.42 -1.64 23.12
CA MET A 735 5.46 -1.73 24.23
C MET A 735 5.87 -0.88 25.45
N ASP A 736 6.93 -0.08 25.34
CA ASP A 736 7.53 0.70 26.44
C ASP A 736 8.01 -0.14 27.64
N LEU A 737 8.34 -1.42 27.41
CA LEU A 737 8.84 -2.35 28.42
C LEU A 737 10.37 -2.41 28.41
N TRP A 738 11.00 -1.26 28.67
CA TRP A 738 12.45 -1.07 28.51
C TRP A 738 13.31 -1.95 29.44
N ASP A 739 12.85 -2.19 30.67
CA ASP A 739 13.59 -3.03 31.63
C ASP A 739 13.63 -4.51 31.19
N ASP A 740 12.53 -5.01 30.63
CA ASP A 740 12.49 -6.36 30.06
C ASP A 740 13.33 -6.45 28.80
N ALA A 741 13.31 -5.41 27.95
CA ALA A 741 14.16 -5.33 26.78
C ALA A 741 15.65 -5.41 27.17
N LEU A 742 16.11 -4.60 28.14
CA LEU A 742 17.48 -4.64 28.64
C LEU A 742 17.86 -6.02 29.18
N ARG A 743 16.97 -6.64 29.97
CA ARG A 743 17.22 -7.98 30.52
C ARG A 743 17.46 -9.00 29.41
N ILE A 744 16.64 -9.00 28.35
CA ILE A 744 16.82 -9.91 27.22
C ILE A 744 18.11 -9.62 26.45
N VAL A 745 18.48 -8.34 26.28
CA VAL A 745 19.76 -7.97 25.64
C VAL A 745 20.95 -8.46 26.47
N ASP A 746 20.96 -8.23 27.78
CA ASP A 746 22.03 -8.67 28.68
C ASP A 746 22.16 -10.20 28.73
N GLU A 747 21.04 -10.92 28.79
CA GLU A 747 21.01 -12.38 28.67
C GLU A 747 21.57 -12.86 27.33
N SER A 748 21.42 -12.08 26.26
CA SER A 748 21.91 -12.43 24.92
C SER A 748 23.41 -12.14 24.75
N LEU A 749 23.88 -11.03 25.32
CA LEU A 749 25.30 -10.70 25.38
C LEU A 749 26.08 -11.78 26.14
N LEU A 750 25.59 -12.22 27.30
CA LEU A 750 26.20 -13.30 28.08
C LEU A 750 26.26 -14.63 27.31
N LEU A 751 25.24 -14.94 26.50
CA LEU A 751 25.28 -16.12 25.63
C LEU A 751 26.34 -15.99 24.54
N ALA A 752 26.43 -14.81 23.91
CA ALA A 752 27.35 -14.55 22.82
C ALA A 752 28.83 -14.47 23.27
N GLU A 753 29.11 -13.99 24.49
CA GLU A 753 30.46 -13.95 25.06
C GLU A 753 31.12 -15.34 25.19
N ASN A 754 30.31 -16.39 25.33
CA ASN A 754 30.79 -17.76 25.53
C ASN A 754 31.21 -18.46 24.22
N GLU A 755 30.95 -17.87 23.05
CA GLU A 755 31.39 -18.39 21.76
C GLU A 755 32.35 -17.42 21.06
N PRO A 756 33.56 -17.87 20.68
CA PRO A 756 34.57 -16.96 20.14
C PRO A 756 34.17 -16.39 18.77
N ALA A 757 34.26 -15.06 18.67
CA ALA A 757 34.37 -14.28 17.44
C ALA A 757 33.13 -14.23 16.52
N ASN A 758 31.98 -13.79 17.04
CA ASN A 758 30.97 -13.16 16.19
C ASN A 758 30.83 -11.65 16.51
N TRP A 759 31.68 -10.85 15.86
CA TRP A 759 31.67 -9.40 15.99
C TRP A 759 30.33 -8.77 15.60
N PHE A 760 29.59 -9.38 14.66
CA PHE A 760 28.33 -8.89 14.14
C PHE A 760 27.18 -9.03 15.15
N VAL A 761 27.09 -10.19 15.80
CA VAL A 761 26.09 -10.41 16.87
C VAL A 761 26.36 -9.48 18.05
N MET A 762 27.64 -9.38 18.47
CA MET A 762 28.02 -8.51 19.59
C MET A 762 27.73 -7.03 19.28
N SER A 763 28.12 -6.54 18.10
CA SER A 763 27.87 -5.14 17.72
C SER A 763 26.37 -4.83 17.66
N ASN A 764 25.55 -5.71 17.08
CA ASN A 764 24.10 -5.52 17.02
C ASN A 764 23.44 -5.51 18.40
N LEU A 765 23.81 -6.43 19.30
CA LEU A 765 23.26 -6.46 20.66
C LEU A 765 23.62 -5.19 21.44
N HIS A 766 24.87 -4.71 21.33
CA HIS A 766 25.29 -3.43 21.91
C HIS A 766 24.55 -2.24 21.29
N MET A 767 24.31 -2.22 19.98
CA MET A 767 23.47 -1.20 19.35
C MET A 767 22.02 -1.21 19.87
N LYS A 768 21.43 -2.39 20.10
CA LYS A 768 20.08 -2.50 20.70
C LYS A 768 20.08 -1.99 22.13
N LYS A 769 21.08 -2.36 22.93
CA LYS A 769 21.26 -1.84 24.29
C LYS A 769 21.37 -0.32 24.30
N ALA A 770 22.19 0.24 23.43
CA ALA A 770 22.33 1.69 23.27
C ALA A 770 20.99 2.36 22.93
N SER A 771 20.19 1.76 22.06
CA SER A 771 18.85 2.25 21.72
C SER A 771 17.91 2.27 22.94
N VAL A 772 17.94 1.23 23.79
CA VAL A 772 17.11 1.20 25.01
C VAL A 772 17.58 2.23 26.03
N CYS A 773 18.90 2.34 26.26
CA CYS A 773 19.47 3.36 27.14
C CYS A 773 19.14 4.79 26.67
N HIS A 774 19.18 5.04 25.36
CA HIS A 774 18.77 6.31 24.78
C HIS A 774 17.29 6.60 25.07
N LEU A 775 16.38 5.63 24.88
CA LEU A 775 14.96 5.81 25.18
C LEU A 775 14.69 6.07 26.68
N GLN A 776 15.52 5.51 27.57
CA GLN A 776 15.49 5.80 29.01
C GLN A 776 16.09 7.17 29.39
N GLY A 777 16.70 7.88 28.43
CA GLY A 777 17.37 9.17 28.64
C GLY A 777 18.79 9.07 29.19
N ASP A 778 19.37 7.86 29.30
CA ASP A 778 20.76 7.66 29.71
C ASP A 778 21.69 7.74 28.50
N LEU A 779 21.93 8.97 28.04
CA LEU A 779 22.81 9.25 26.90
C LEU A 779 24.26 8.81 27.14
N THR A 780 24.70 8.76 28.40
CA THR A 780 26.09 8.38 28.72
C THR A 780 26.30 6.89 28.51
N GLU A 781 25.39 6.06 29.05
CA GLU A 781 25.46 4.62 28.84
C GLU A 781 25.18 4.28 27.36
N ALA A 782 24.25 4.98 26.70
CA ALA A 782 23.99 4.76 25.28
C ALA A 782 25.23 4.98 24.40
N ILE A 783 26.02 6.03 24.65
CA ILE A 783 27.28 6.26 23.95
C ILE A 783 28.31 5.17 24.29
N ALA A 784 28.43 4.79 25.58
CA ALA A 784 29.36 3.76 26.01
C ALA A 784 29.04 2.38 25.39
N GLU A 785 27.77 2.07 25.18
CA GLU A 785 27.33 0.86 24.48
C GLU A 785 27.64 0.91 22.98
N LEU A 786 27.51 2.06 22.31
CA LEU A 786 27.96 2.21 20.93
C LEU A 786 29.49 2.13 20.79
N ASP A 787 30.27 2.63 21.75
CA ASP A 787 31.73 2.44 21.78
C ASP A 787 32.09 0.94 21.85
N LYS A 788 31.36 0.15 22.66
CA LYS A 788 31.51 -1.32 22.69
C LYS A 788 31.13 -1.95 21.34
N ALA A 789 30.05 -1.48 20.71
CA ALA A 789 29.66 -1.95 19.38
C ALA A 789 30.76 -1.69 18.34
N GLU A 790 31.34 -0.49 18.32
CA GLU A 790 32.45 -0.14 17.42
C GLU A 790 33.69 -0.99 17.68
N PHE A 791 34.02 -1.23 18.96
CA PHE A 791 35.12 -2.10 19.35
C PHE A 791 34.97 -3.50 18.76
N HIS A 792 33.77 -4.09 18.86
CA HIS A 792 33.50 -5.40 18.29
C HIS A 792 33.64 -5.39 16.76
N VAL A 793 33.08 -4.39 16.06
CA VAL A 793 33.29 -4.25 14.61
C VAL A 793 34.78 -4.22 14.25
N GLY A 794 35.61 -3.53 15.05
CA GLY A 794 37.06 -3.48 14.88
C GLY A 794 37.82 -4.80 15.12
N THR A 795 37.17 -5.83 15.65
CA THR A 795 37.80 -7.16 15.85
C THR A 795 37.79 -8.04 14.60
N SER A 796 37.02 -7.68 13.57
CA SER A 796 36.99 -8.40 12.29
C SER A 796 38.27 -8.13 11.47
N GLU A 797 38.78 -9.17 10.80
CA GLU A 797 39.91 -9.05 9.87
C GLU A 797 39.49 -8.50 8.50
N ASN A 798 38.19 -8.48 8.18
CA ASN A 798 37.66 -8.02 6.89
C ASN A 798 37.21 -6.55 6.94
N SER A 799 38.03 -5.65 6.37
CA SER A 799 37.74 -4.21 6.34
C SER A 799 36.57 -3.83 5.44
N GLU A 800 36.24 -4.64 4.41
CA GLU A 800 35.13 -4.34 3.51
C GLU A 800 33.77 -4.60 4.20
N GLU A 801 33.64 -5.75 4.87
CA GLU A 801 32.42 -6.15 5.62
C GLU A 801 32.12 -5.22 6.82
N THR A 802 33.14 -4.61 7.41
CA THR A 802 33.00 -3.74 8.58
C THR A 802 32.75 -2.28 8.25
N SER A 803 32.97 -1.86 7.01
CA SER A 803 32.89 -0.46 6.58
C SER A 803 31.52 0.16 6.84
N MET A 804 30.42 -0.53 6.45
CA MET A 804 29.06 -0.03 6.61
C MET A 804 28.58 -0.06 8.08
N PRO A 805 28.68 -1.18 8.83
CA PRO A 805 28.31 -1.20 10.26
C PRO A 805 29.05 -0.14 11.09
N ARG A 806 30.34 0.07 10.82
CA ARG A 806 31.14 1.08 11.51
C ARG A 806 30.60 2.50 11.30
N ARG A 807 30.24 2.84 10.05
CA ARG A 807 29.65 4.15 9.72
C ARG A 807 28.32 4.37 10.44
N VAL A 808 27.44 3.36 10.46
CA VAL A 808 26.14 3.45 11.14
C VAL A 808 26.32 3.66 12.64
N ILE A 809 27.23 2.93 13.27
CA ILE A 809 27.53 3.07 14.71
C ILE A 809 28.06 4.48 15.01
N LYS A 810 29.07 4.95 14.28
CA LYS A 810 29.66 6.28 14.49
C LYS A 810 28.68 7.43 14.20
N ALA A 811 27.85 7.32 13.16
CA ALA A 811 26.79 8.29 12.90
C ALA A 811 25.76 8.34 14.04
N SER A 812 25.43 7.19 14.61
CA SER A 812 24.54 7.09 15.79
C SER A 812 25.20 7.70 17.03
N MET A 813 26.50 7.47 17.23
CA MET A 813 27.28 8.09 18.31
C MET A 813 27.31 9.61 18.19
N ALA A 814 27.56 10.14 16.98
CA ALA A 814 27.54 11.57 16.74
C ALA A 814 26.18 12.20 17.08
N ASN A 815 25.08 11.53 16.75
CA ASN A 815 23.73 11.98 17.14
C ASN A 815 23.54 12.01 18.66
N LEU A 816 23.96 10.95 19.38
CA LEU A 816 23.87 10.93 20.84
C LEU A 816 24.77 11.98 21.51
N ARG A 817 25.98 12.22 20.98
CA ARG A 817 26.88 13.28 21.47
C ARG A 817 26.27 14.66 21.29
N ARG A 818 25.66 14.91 20.14
CA ARG A 818 24.90 16.14 19.86
C ARG A 818 23.80 16.35 20.88
N GLU A 819 22.99 15.32 21.16
CA GLU A 819 21.92 15.37 22.16
C GLU A 819 22.43 15.53 23.59
N ALA A 820 23.61 14.99 23.89
CA ALA A 820 24.31 15.21 25.17
C ALA A 820 24.95 16.61 25.29
N GLY A 821 24.85 17.44 24.25
CA GLY A 821 25.37 18.82 24.22
C GLY A 821 26.77 18.99 23.63
N ASP A 822 27.39 17.93 23.12
CA ASP A 822 28.68 17.96 22.40
C ASP A 822 28.48 18.03 20.88
N ALA A 823 27.88 19.13 20.42
CA ALA A 823 27.64 19.34 18.99
C ALA A 823 28.94 19.50 18.17
N LEU A 824 30.02 20.03 18.77
CA LEU A 824 31.31 20.20 18.09
C LEU A 824 32.00 18.85 17.86
N GLY A 825 31.99 17.95 18.86
CA GLY A 825 32.47 16.58 18.69
C GLY A 825 31.68 15.81 17.65
N ALA A 826 30.35 15.96 17.63
CA ALA A 826 29.48 15.37 16.62
C ALA A 826 29.80 15.87 15.20
N ILE A 827 30.02 17.18 15.01
CA ILE A 827 30.41 17.75 13.71
C ILE A 827 31.73 17.15 13.22
N SER A 828 32.75 17.11 14.08
CA SER A 828 34.07 16.56 13.72
C SER A 828 33.95 15.11 13.24
N GLU A 829 33.20 14.29 13.97
CA GLU A 829 33.02 12.87 13.64
C GLU A 829 32.23 12.68 12.34
N LEU A 830 31.17 13.47 12.12
CA LEU A 830 30.40 13.42 10.87
C LEU A 830 31.23 13.91 9.66
N GLU A 831 32.04 14.95 9.82
CA GLU A 831 32.94 15.43 8.76
C GLU A 831 34.01 14.39 8.39
N ASP A 832 34.59 13.72 9.39
CA ASP A 832 35.54 12.62 9.16
C ASP A 832 34.87 11.44 8.42
N LEU A 833 33.66 11.05 8.83
CA LEU A 833 32.89 10.00 8.16
C LEU A 833 32.54 10.34 6.70
N ILE A 834 32.20 11.61 6.43
CA ILE A 834 31.92 12.09 5.08
C ILE A 834 33.19 12.11 4.24
N ALA A 835 34.34 12.49 4.82
CA ALA A 835 35.62 12.50 4.12
C ALA A 835 36.13 11.09 3.78
N GLU A 836 35.80 10.09 4.60
CA GLU A 836 36.10 8.67 4.38
C GLU A 836 35.09 7.97 3.47
N TYR A 837 34.05 8.67 3.00
CA TYR A 837 32.98 8.08 2.20
C TYR A 837 33.47 7.73 0.78
N PRO A 838 33.44 6.45 0.35
CA PRO A 838 33.89 6.05 -0.98
C PRO A 838 33.03 6.65 -2.10
N ASP A 839 33.65 7.00 -3.23
CA ASP A 839 32.97 7.55 -4.42
C ASP A 839 31.95 6.56 -5.04
N ASP A 840 32.08 5.27 -4.76
CA ASP A 840 31.24 4.16 -5.25
C ASP A 840 30.23 3.64 -4.21
N ALA A 841 30.18 4.22 -3.01
CA ALA A 841 29.27 3.80 -1.94
C ALA A 841 27.84 4.37 -2.09
N SER A 842 26.87 3.74 -1.39
CA SER A 842 25.44 4.13 -1.43
C SER A 842 25.24 5.63 -1.19
N ARG A 843 24.54 6.30 -2.11
CA ARG A 843 24.27 7.75 -2.02
C ARG A 843 23.36 8.10 -0.83
N ASN A 844 22.41 7.22 -0.50
CA ASN A 844 21.49 7.38 0.63
C ASN A 844 22.24 7.46 1.97
N GLY A 845 23.27 6.63 2.17
CA GLY A 845 24.09 6.68 3.37
C GLY A 845 24.86 8.00 3.52
N LEU A 846 25.32 8.58 2.40
CA LEU A 846 25.96 9.90 2.40
C LEU A 846 24.97 11.03 2.68
N ALA A 847 23.76 10.95 2.11
CA ALA A 847 22.68 11.90 2.37
C ALA A 847 22.31 11.92 3.86
N ALA A 848 22.18 10.75 4.50
CA ALA A 848 21.92 10.64 5.93
C ALA A 848 23.00 11.29 6.81
N LEU A 849 24.29 11.18 6.42
CA LEU A 849 25.39 11.86 7.12
C LEU A 849 25.28 13.39 6.99
N TYR A 850 25.00 13.91 5.79
CA TYR A 850 24.77 15.35 5.59
C TYR A 850 23.53 15.86 6.33
N SER A 851 22.48 15.06 6.43
CA SER A 851 21.28 15.37 7.22
C SER A 851 21.60 15.54 8.70
N ASN A 852 22.35 14.59 9.28
CA ASN A 852 22.80 14.66 10.67
C ASN A 852 23.76 15.83 10.90
N LEU A 853 24.67 16.08 9.95
CA LEU A 853 25.61 17.21 10.00
C LEU A 853 24.86 18.56 9.99
N SER A 854 23.77 18.64 9.21
CA SER A 854 22.90 19.82 9.20
C SER A 854 22.30 20.12 10.57
N LEU A 855 21.82 19.09 11.29
CA LEU A 855 21.30 19.23 12.66
C LEU A 855 22.41 19.65 13.63
N ALA A 856 23.60 19.06 13.55
CA ALA A 856 24.72 19.43 14.40
C ALA A 856 25.16 20.91 14.16
N TYR A 857 25.08 21.39 12.92
CA TYR A 857 25.31 22.80 12.61
C TYR A 857 24.21 23.73 13.15
N LEU A 858 22.94 23.30 13.21
CA LEU A 858 21.88 24.07 13.87
C LEU A 858 22.21 24.27 15.36
N ASP A 859 22.69 23.24 16.04
CA ASP A 859 23.02 23.28 17.47
C ASP A 859 24.22 24.18 17.79
N THR A 860 25.11 24.42 16.82
CA THR A 860 26.25 25.34 16.95
C THR A 860 26.00 26.75 16.41
N THR A 861 24.77 27.06 16.00
CA THR A 861 24.36 28.34 15.38
C THR A 861 25.01 28.68 14.04
N ASP A 862 25.72 27.75 13.39
CA ASP A 862 26.23 27.92 12.03
C ASP A 862 25.13 27.58 11.00
N PHE A 863 24.11 28.42 10.94
CA PHE A 863 22.93 28.23 10.09
C PHE A 863 23.27 28.22 8.59
N THR A 864 24.38 28.85 8.19
CA THR A 864 24.80 28.87 6.79
C THR A 864 25.33 27.50 6.37
N ARG A 865 26.18 26.87 7.19
CA ARG A 865 26.64 25.51 6.92
C ARG A 865 25.55 24.47 7.11
N SER A 866 24.65 24.66 8.07
CA SER A 866 23.45 23.83 8.21
C SER A 866 22.62 23.82 6.92
N LEU A 867 22.29 25.00 6.37
CA LEU A 867 21.57 25.10 5.11
C LEU A 867 22.34 24.48 3.93
N HIS A 868 23.66 24.59 3.92
CA HIS A 868 24.50 23.95 2.91
C HIS A 868 24.44 22.43 3.00
N ALA A 869 24.57 21.87 4.20
CA ALA A 869 24.50 20.43 4.45
C ALA A 869 23.11 19.86 4.10
N SER A 870 22.02 20.54 4.50
CA SER A 870 20.66 20.14 4.09
C SER A 870 20.48 20.11 2.56
N LYS A 871 21.02 21.10 1.85
CA LYS A 871 20.95 21.12 0.38
C LYS A 871 21.76 19.98 -0.24
N LYS A 872 22.92 19.66 0.32
CA LYS A 872 23.72 18.52 -0.12
C LYS A 872 22.99 17.19 0.07
N ALA A 873 22.30 17.00 1.19
CA ALA A 873 21.47 15.83 1.42
C ALA A 873 20.31 15.76 0.40
N LEU A 874 19.59 16.86 0.19
CA LEU A 874 18.51 16.95 -0.81
C LEU A 874 19.00 16.69 -2.24
N ASP A 875 20.17 17.21 -2.63
CA ASP A 875 20.74 16.99 -3.97
C ASP A 875 21.07 15.50 -4.18
N LEU A 876 21.51 14.80 -3.13
CA LEU A 876 21.78 13.35 -3.18
C LEU A 876 20.48 12.53 -3.28
N ASP A 877 19.44 12.91 -2.54
CA ASP A 877 18.13 12.22 -2.54
C ASP A 877 17.33 12.39 -3.85
N LEU A 878 17.54 13.49 -4.58
CA LEU A 878 16.81 13.84 -5.81
C LEU A 878 17.32 13.12 -7.07
N GLU A 879 18.50 12.50 -7.03
CA GLU A 879 19.04 11.76 -8.18
C GLU A 879 18.54 10.31 -8.26
N ASP A 880 18.04 9.75 -7.15
CA ASP A 880 17.74 8.31 -7.02
C ASP A 880 16.23 7.98 -6.95
N SER A 881 15.33 8.96 -6.76
CA SER A 881 13.87 8.69 -6.60
C SER A 881 12.95 9.73 -7.25
N ASP A 882 11.66 9.41 -7.43
CA ASP A 882 10.59 10.33 -7.88
C ASP A 882 10.33 11.52 -6.91
N GLY A 883 11.19 11.73 -5.90
CA GLY A 883 11.14 12.86 -4.96
C GLY A 883 10.13 12.70 -3.82
N VAL A 884 9.77 11.46 -3.46
CA VAL A 884 8.80 11.13 -2.41
C VAL A 884 9.39 10.11 -1.44
N HIS A 885 10.29 10.55 -0.55
CA HIS A 885 10.87 9.73 0.51
C HIS A 885 10.86 10.45 1.87
N ALA A 886 10.81 9.70 2.97
CA ALA A 886 10.77 10.25 4.33
C ALA A 886 12.04 11.06 4.68
N ASP A 887 13.19 10.69 4.12
CA ASP A 887 14.46 11.41 4.30
C ASP A 887 14.44 12.80 3.66
N GLY A 888 13.97 12.90 2.42
CA GLY A 888 13.77 14.19 1.78
C GLY A 888 12.82 15.11 2.58
N ALA A 889 11.78 14.56 3.22
CA ALA A 889 10.91 15.35 4.10
C ALA A 889 11.66 15.90 5.32
N ARG A 890 12.55 15.10 5.93
CA ARG A 890 13.42 15.52 7.03
C ARG A 890 14.38 16.61 6.60
N ASP A 891 15.00 16.48 5.43
CA ASP A 891 15.99 17.45 4.97
C ASP A 891 15.38 18.79 4.56
N TRP A 892 14.17 18.78 4.00
CA TRP A 892 13.39 20.00 3.80
C TRP A 892 13.02 20.67 5.12
N ASN A 893 12.72 19.91 6.18
CA ASN A 893 12.50 20.47 7.51
C ASN A 893 13.79 21.10 8.07
N ASN A 894 14.93 20.41 7.96
CA ASN A 894 16.22 20.93 8.43
C ASN A 894 16.62 22.21 7.68
N ALA A 895 16.44 22.25 6.36
CA ALA A 895 16.64 23.45 5.56
C ALA A 895 15.71 24.59 5.99
N GLY A 896 14.43 24.28 6.27
CA GLY A 896 13.46 25.24 6.78
C GLY A 896 13.86 25.85 8.13
N LEU A 897 14.36 25.03 9.05
CA LEU A 897 14.90 25.49 10.34
C LEU A 897 16.08 26.44 10.14
N ALA A 898 17.06 26.06 9.32
CA ALA A 898 18.21 26.91 9.02
C ALA A 898 17.81 28.25 8.37
N LEU A 899 16.83 28.23 7.45
CA LEU A 899 16.31 29.44 6.80
C LEU A 899 15.59 30.37 7.77
N LEU A 900 14.86 29.81 8.74
CA LEU A 900 14.18 30.59 9.77
C LEU A 900 15.18 31.34 10.64
N GLU A 901 16.26 30.68 11.07
CA GLU A 901 17.33 31.29 11.86
C GLU A 901 18.17 32.30 11.06
N LEU A 902 18.27 32.13 9.74
CA LEU A 902 18.84 33.13 8.81
C LEU A 902 17.90 34.32 8.52
N ASN A 903 16.77 34.43 9.21
CA ASN A 903 15.75 35.46 9.02
C ASN A 903 15.18 35.49 7.59
N LYS A 904 14.94 34.32 7.00
CA LYS A 904 14.29 34.13 5.69
C LYS A 904 12.99 33.35 5.84
N PRO A 905 11.98 33.93 6.50
CA PRO A 905 10.81 33.17 6.92
C PRO A 905 9.90 32.75 5.75
N SER A 906 9.93 33.46 4.61
CA SER A 906 9.22 33.05 3.38
C SER A 906 9.81 31.77 2.77
N ASP A 907 11.14 31.69 2.67
CA ASP A 907 11.83 30.51 2.16
C ASP A 907 11.68 29.34 3.13
N ALA A 908 11.71 29.60 4.44
CA ALA A 908 11.46 28.58 5.47
C ALA A 908 10.05 27.97 5.36
N ALA A 909 9.01 28.82 5.21
CA ALA A 909 7.64 28.34 5.03
C ALA A 909 7.47 27.49 3.75
N ALA A 910 8.16 27.86 2.67
CA ALA A 910 8.17 27.07 1.44
C ALA A 910 8.81 25.69 1.67
N ALA A 911 9.96 25.64 2.36
CA ALA A 911 10.64 24.38 2.70
C ALA A 911 9.76 23.47 3.58
N PHE A 912 9.15 23.99 4.65
CA PHE A 912 8.22 23.22 5.49
C PHE A 912 7.00 22.74 4.71
N SER A 913 6.48 23.55 3.78
CA SER A 913 5.33 23.15 2.95
C SER A 913 5.68 22.01 1.99
N VAL A 914 6.92 21.94 1.49
CA VAL A 914 7.40 20.80 0.69
C VAL A 914 7.51 19.56 1.56
N SER A 915 8.13 19.68 2.75
CA SER A 915 8.24 18.58 3.72
C SER A 915 6.87 18.00 4.09
N LEU A 916 5.88 18.85 4.41
CA LEU A 916 4.51 18.42 4.70
C LEU A 916 3.89 17.68 3.51
N ARG A 917 4.04 18.21 2.29
CA ARG A 917 3.48 17.57 1.08
C ARG A 917 4.08 16.19 0.82
N ILE A 918 5.33 15.96 1.19
CA ILE A 918 5.96 14.64 1.12
C ILE A 918 5.33 13.70 2.16
N HIS A 919 5.21 14.12 3.42
CA HIS A 919 4.51 13.33 4.44
C HIS A 919 3.05 13.03 4.05
N GLU A 920 2.35 13.95 3.40
CA GLU A 920 0.98 13.73 2.92
C GLU A 920 0.91 12.66 1.83
N LYS A 921 1.88 12.62 0.91
CA LYS A 921 1.98 11.55 -0.10
C LYS A 921 2.31 10.21 0.53
N LEU A 922 3.09 10.19 1.61
CA LEU A 922 3.41 8.98 2.38
C LEU A 922 2.26 8.53 3.30
N SER A 923 1.12 9.23 3.28
CA SER A 923 -0.02 9.00 4.20
C SER A 923 0.35 9.10 5.68
N ASP A 924 1.42 9.83 6.02
CA ASP A 924 2.05 9.89 7.34
C ASP A 924 1.56 11.09 8.18
N LYS A 925 0.28 11.46 8.03
CA LYS A 925 -0.29 12.66 8.71
C LYS A 925 -0.39 12.52 10.23
N ALA A 926 -0.27 11.29 10.73
CA ALA A 926 -0.34 10.98 12.16
C ALA A 926 1.04 10.92 12.83
N SER A 927 2.17 10.97 12.10
CA SER A 927 3.46 10.91 12.76
C SER A 927 3.79 12.17 13.55
N THR A 928 4.54 11.98 14.63
CA THR A 928 5.17 13.06 15.39
C THR A 928 5.98 13.98 14.48
N ARG A 929 6.64 13.44 13.43
CA ARG A 929 7.44 14.22 12.47
C ARG A 929 6.57 15.19 11.68
N TYR A 930 5.46 14.72 11.09
CA TYR A 930 4.52 15.60 10.39
C TYR A 930 4.04 16.76 11.27
N LEU A 931 3.70 16.45 12.52
CA LEU A 931 3.21 17.45 13.48
C LEU A 931 4.28 18.49 13.85
N ILE A 932 5.53 18.07 14.03
CA ILE A 932 6.67 18.98 14.27
C ILE A 932 6.88 19.91 13.07
N VAL A 933 6.85 19.38 11.85
CA VAL A 933 7.01 20.20 10.63
C VAL A 933 5.87 21.22 10.52
N ARG A 934 4.63 20.83 10.85
CA ARG A 934 3.47 21.74 10.82
C ARG A 934 3.57 22.83 11.89
N MET A 935 4.07 22.50 13.08
CA MET A 935 4.41 23.51 14.09
C MET A 935 5.49 24.47 13.57
N ASN A 936 6.54 23.96 12.92
CA ASN A 936 7.60 24.79 12.35
C ASN A 936 7.10 25.70 11.21
N LEU A 937 6.14 25.25 10.40
CA LEU A 937 5.44 26.12 9.45
C LEU A 937 4.72 27.27 10.17
N GLY A 938 4.04 26.99 11.28
CA GLY A 938 3.43 28.03 12.12
C GLY A 938 4.46 29.03 12.65
N ARG A 939 5.66 28.57 13.04
CA ARG A 939 6.77 29.46 13.47
C ARG A 939 7.25 30.36 12.31
N ALA A 940 7.35 29.82 11.10
CA ALA A 940 7.68 30.61 9.93
C ALA A 940 6.60 31.65 9.61
N GLN A 941 5.32 31.32 9.75
CA GLN A 941 4.20 32.26 9.58
C GLN A 941 4.23 33.38 10.64
N LEU A 942 4.58 33.08 11.90
CA LEU A 942 4.79 34.10 12.93
C LEU A 942 5.89 35.08 12.54
N ALA A 943 7.02 34.57 12.03
CA ALA A 943 8.14 35.40 11.59
C ALA A 943 7.83 36.22 10.33
N GLN A 944 6.82 35.83 9.54
CA GLN A 944 6.27 36.63 8.45
C GLN A 944 5.25 37.69 8.91
N GLU A 945 4.96 37.76 10.21
CA GLU A 945 3.89 38.58 10.79
C GLU A 945 2.46 38.17 10.35
N ASP A 946 2.29 36.98 9.77
CA ASP A 946 0.97 36.41 9.46
C ASP A 946 0.40 35.67 10.69
N TYR A 947 0.04 36.46 11.70
CA TYR A 947 -0.42 35.94 12.98
C TYR A 947 -1.75 35.17 12.90
N VAL A 948 -2.60 35.48 11.92
CA VAL A 948 -3.91 34.83 11.75
C VAL A 948 -3.71 33.40 11.23
N THR A 949 -2.90 33.23 10.19
CA THR A 949 -2.59 31.90 9.65
C THR A 949 -1.77 31.10 10.66
N ALA A 950 -0.78 31.72 11.31
CA ALA A 950 0.02 31.06 12.35
C ALA A 950 -0.85 30.50 13.48
N ARG A 951 -1.79 31.29 14.02
CA ARG A 951 -2.73 30.85 15.05
C ARG A 951 -3.50 29.61 14.59
N LYS A 952 -4.08 29.66 13.38
CA LYS A 952 -4.85 28.54 12.83
C LYS A 952 -3.99 27.27 12.72
N THR A 953 -2.79 27.38 12.16
CA THR A 953 -1.85 26.27 12.01
C THR A 953 -1.50 25.66 13.38
N PHE A 954 -1.26 26.47 14.40
CA PHE A 954 -0.96 25.97 15.75
C PHE A 954 -2.17 25.35 16.45
N GLU A 955 -3.38 25.91 16.31
CA GLU A 955 -4.60 25.32 16.88
C GLU A 955 -4.90 23.93 16.28
N GLU A 956 -4.76 23.80 14.96
CA GLU A 956 -4.89 22.52 14.26
C GLU A 956 -3.78 21.54 14.67
N THR A 957 -2.54 22.03 14.79
CA THR A 957 -1.40 21.22 15.23
C THR A 957 -1.54 20.72 16.66
N LEU A 958 -1.96 21.58 17.57
CA LEU A 958 -2.19 21.26 18.97
C LEU A 958 -3.25 20.17 19.12
N LYS A 959 -4.38 20.31 18.42
CA LYS A 959 -5.47 19.33 18.46
C LYS A 959 -5.01 17.94 18.04
N ASP A 960 -4.23 17.85 16.97
CA ASP A 960 -3.74 16.57 16.48
C ASP A 960 -2.60 16.02 17.37
N GLN A 961 -1.72 16.87 17.90
CA GLN A 961 -0.68 16.47 18.86
C GLN A 961 -1.28 15.93 20.16
N GLU A 962 -2.32 16.55 20.70
CA GLU A 962 -3.00 16.05 21.90
C GLU A 962 -3.61 14.67 21.68
N LYS A 963 -4.12 14.42 20.47
CA LYS A 963 -4.67 13.12 20.08
C LYS A 963 -3.60 12.04 19.94
N VAL A 964 -2.46 12.39 19.33
CA VAL A 964 -1.38 11.42 19.00
C VAL A 964 -0.44 11.17 20.18
N LEU A 965 -0.02 12.23 20.87
CA LEU A 965 1.03 12.20 21.89
C LEU A 965 0.49 12.28 23.33
N GLY A 966 -0.78 12.65 23.48
CA GLY A 966 -1.40 12.94 24.76
C GLY A 966 -1.18 14.38 25.23
N GLU A 967 -2.08 14.86 26.11
CA GLU A 967 -2.18 16.27 26.50
C GLU A 967 -0.99 16.85 27.28
N ASN A 968 -0.12 15.98 27.83
CA ASN A 968 1.02 16.35 28.69
C ASN A 968 2.38 16.09 28.02
N HIS A 969 2.40 15.85 26.71
CA HIS A 969 3.65 15.64 25.98
C HIS A 969 4.43 16.95 25.78
N ARG A 970 5.76 16.89 25.75
CA ARG A 970 6.63 18.08 25.59
C ARG A 970 6.34 18.87 24.29
N GLU A 971 6.11 18.17 23.18
CA GLU A 971 5.75 18.82 21.91
C GLU A 971 4.44 19.62 21.98
N VAL A 972 3.49 19.21 22.84
CA VAL A 972 2.27 19.97 23.10
C VAL A 972 2.61 21.29 23.80
N ALA A 973 3.55 21.27 24.75
CA ALA A 973 4.01 22.48 25.42
C ALA A 973 4.70 23.45 24.46
N SER A 974 5.56 22.95 23.56
CA SER A 974 6.22 23.75 22.51
C SER A 974 5.20 24.45 21.60
N THR A 975 4.18 23.74 21.13
CA THR A 975 3.09 24.33 20.32
C THR A 975 2.29 25.36 21.11
N LEU A 976 1.99 25.10 22.38
CA LEU A 976 1.27 26.04 23.26
C LEU A 976 2.06 27.34 23.50
N VAL A 977 3.39 27.26 23.63
CA VAL A 977 4.25 28.45 23.73
C VAL A 977 4.12 29.29 22.46
N ASN A 978 4.28 28.68 21.28
CA ASN A 978 4.17 29.41 20.02
C ASN A 978 2.76 29.98 19.79
N LEU A 979 1.72 29.24 20.17
CA LEU A 979 0.34 29.70 20.13
C LEU A 979 0.11 30.89 21.09
N SER A 980 0.77 30.91 22.26
CA SER A 980 0.69 32.06 23.19
C SER A 980 1.27 33.35 22.59
N VAL A 981 2.33 33.23 21.78
CA VAL A 981 2.92 34.34 21.02
C VAL A 981 1.95 34.82 19.94
N ALA A 982 1.36 33.89 19.17
CA ALA A 982 0.35 34.21 18.16
C ALA A 982 -0.85 34.96 18.75
N TYR A 983 -1.40 34.47 19.86
CA TYR A 983 -2.49 35.12 20.58
C TYR A 983 -2.10 36.51 21.08
N SER A 984 -0.86 36.67 21.59
CA SER A 984 -0.37 37.97 22.06
C SER A 984 -0.28 38.99 20.93
N ALA A 985 0.24 38.59 19.76
CA ALA A 985 0.31 39.44 18.57
C ALA A 985 -1.08 39.87 18.06
N LEU A 986 -2.07 38.97 18.16
CA LEU A 986 -3.48 39.23 17.84
C LEU A 986 -4.24 39.98 18.94
N ARG A 987 -3.57 40.37 20.04
CA ARG A 987 -4.16 41.02 21.22
C ARG A 987 -5.24 40.19 21.94
N LEU A 988 -5.21 38.87 21.77
CA LEU A 988 -6.03 37.89 22.47
C LEU A 988 -5.38 37.48 23.80
N PHE A 989 -5.13 38.46 24.67
CA PHE A 989 -4.27 38.29 25.84
C PHE A 989 -4.77 37.23 26.85
N GLY A 990 -6.09 37.06 26.97
CA GLY A 990 -6.67 36.03 27.83
C GLY A 990 -6.29 34.62 27.40
N ASP A 991 -6.31 34.34 26.10
CA ASP A 991 -5.97 33.03 25.55
C ASP A 991 -4.45 32.82 25.49
N ALA A 992 -3.68 33.89 25.26
CA ALA A 992 -2.22 33.87 25.41
C ALA A 992 -1.79 33.42 26.82
N VAL A 993 -2.40 33.99 27.87
CA VAL A 993 -2.12 33.62 29.26
C VAL A 993 -2.50 32.16 29.54
N LYS A 994 -3.66 31.69 29.05
CA LYS A 994 -4.08 30.29 29.21
C LYS A 994 -3.08 29.32 28.55
N ALA A 995 -2.69 29.60 27.31
CA ALA A 995 -1.77 28.76 26.55
C ALA A 995 -0.39 28.70 27.22
N ALA A 996 0.20 29.85 27.54
CA ALA A 996 1.50 29.91 28.21
C ALA A 996 1.48 29.26 29.60
N HIS A 997 0.39 29.41 30.36
CA HIS A 997 0.26 28.77 31.67
C HIS A 997 0.15 27.24 31.55
N ARG A 998 -0.50 26.75 30.50
CA ARG A 998 -0.59 25.31 30.25
C ARG A 998 0.76 24.73 29.83
N ALA A 999 1.51 25.40 28.96
CA ALA A 999 2.87 25.00 28.61
C ALA A 999 3.77 24.89 29.85
N VAL A 1000 3.82 25.93 30.68
CA VAL A 1000 4.57 25.92 31.96
C VAL A 1000 4.18 24.73 32.85
N LYS A 1001 2.89 24.39 32.94
CA LYS A 1001 2.44 23.25 33.76
C LYS A 1001 3.01 21.93 33.24
N ILE A 1002 3.05 21.74 31.92
CA ILE A 1002 3.57 20.54 31.28
C ILE A 1002 5.09 20.47 31.50
N ASP A 1003 5.83 21.50 31.14
CA ASP A 1003 7.29 21.47 31.22
C ASP A 1003 7.81 21.43 32.67
N VAL A 1004 7.08 22.01 33.64
CA VAL A 1004 7.41 21.85 35.07
C VAL A 1004 7.24 20.40 35.53
N ALA A 1005 6.27 19.67 35.00
CA ALA A 1005 6.09 18.25 35.32
C ALA A 1005 7.23 17.40 34.72
N VAL A 1006 7.79 17.81 33.57
CA VAL A 1006 8.90 17.13 32.90
C VAL A 1006 10.24 17.41 33.56
N TYR A 1007 10.58 18.69 33.76
CA TYR A 1007 11.91 19.10 34.21
C TYR A 1007 12.05 19.32 35.72
N GLY A 1008 10.93 19.44 36.44
CA GLY A 1008 10.90 19.87 37.82
C GLY A 1008 11.05 21.38 37.99
N GLU A 1009 10.56 21.91 39.12
CA GLU A 1009 10.67 23.34 39.41
C GLU A 1009 12.14 23.80 39.49
N GLY A 1010 12.46 24.89 38.79
CA GLY A 1010 13.78 25.52 38.88
C GLY A 1010 14.75 25.15 37.76
N HIS A 1011 14.36 24.25 36.86
CA HIS A 1011 15.20 23.82 35.74
C HIS A 1011 15.52 24.97 34.75
N PRO A 1012 16.72 25.03 34.16
CA PRO A 1012 17.10 26.07 33.19
C PRO A 1012 16.20 26.13 31.95
N GLU A 1013 15.67 24.99 31.50
CA GLU A 1013 14.76 24.91 30.34
C GLU A 1013 13.42 25.61 30.57
N LEU A 1014 13.03 25.91 31.81
CA LEU A 1014 11.78 26.62 32.12
C LEU A 1014 11.90 28.13 31.98
N VAL A 1015 13.11 28.66 31.75
CA VAL A 1015 13.34 30.11 31.63
C VAL A 1015 12.52 30.73 30.48
N PRO A 1016 12.49 30.17 29.25
CA PRO A 1016 11.64 30.66 28.17
C PRO A 1016 10.15 30.62 28.51
N ASP A 1017 9.64 29.52 29.11
CA ASP A 1017 8.21 29.38 29.40
C ASP A 1017 7.73 30.38 30.45
N TYR A 1018 8.52 30.55 31.52
CA TYR A 1018 8.26 31.57 32.53
C TYR A 1018 8.32 32.99 31.96
N ASN A 1019 9.24 33.25 31.02
CA ASN A 1019 9.31 34.54 30.34
C ASN A 1019 8.10 34.77 29.44
N ASN A 1020 7.66 33.76 28.69
CA ASN A 1020 6.49 33.86 27.80
C ASN A 1020 5.20 34.06 28.59
N LEU A 1021 4.99 33.31 29.69
CA LEU A 1021 3.86 33.53 30.59
C LEU A 1021 3.92 34.91 31.26
N GLY A 1022 5.09 35.34 31.72
CA GLY A 1022 5.31 36.68 32.26
C GLY A 1022 4.97 37.77 31.24
N GLY A 1023 5.38 37.60 29.98
CA GLY A 1023 5.09 38.49 28.86
C GLY A 1023 3.58 38.57 28.57
N ALA A 1024 2.92 37.42 28.43
CA ALA A 1024 1.48 37.36 28.21
C ALA A 1024 0.68 38.06 29.34
N LEU A 1025 1.08 37.85 30.60
CA LEU A 1025 0.47 38.52 31.76
C LEU A 1025 0.76 40.03 31.79
N MET A 1026 1.94 40.44 31.35
CA MET A 1026 2.30 41.86 31.26
C MET A 1026 1.45 42.58 30.20
N LEU A 1027 1.26 41.96 29.03
CA LEU A 1027 0.39 42.45 27.96
C LEU A 1027 -1.09 42.48 28.37
N ALA A 1028 -1.52 41.52 29.20
CA ALA A 1028 -2.85 41.50 29.82
C ALA A 1028 -3.04 42.55 30.94
N GLY A 1029 -2.04 43.37 31.25
CA GLY A 1029 -2.07 44.39 32.31
C GLY A 1029 -1.89 43.85 33.74
N SER A 1030 -1.63 42.55 33.89
CA SER A 1030 -1.44 41.88 35.18
C SER A 1030 0.01 41.97 35.67
N HIS A 1031 0.56 43.18 35.76
CA HIS A 1031 1.98 43.44 36.02
C HIS A 1031 2.52 42.82 37.33
N GLY A 1032 1.68 42.73 38.37
CA GLY A 1032 2.05 42.08 39.64
C GLY A 1032 2.22 40.56 39.50
N ALA A 1033 1.40 39.90 38.67
CA ALA A 1033 1.54 38.48 38.37
C ALA A 1033 2.73 38.23 37.42
N ALA A 1034 2.89 39.07 36.39
CA ALA A 1034 4.03 39.03 35.48
C ALA A 1034 5.36 39.13 36.24
N LEU A 1035 5.47 40.06 37.19
CA LEU A 1035 6.67 40.23 38.02
C LEU A 1035 7.04 38.95 38.79
N LYS A 1036 6.06 38.17 39.27
CA LYS A 1036 6.32 36.89 39.97
C LYS A 1036 6.96 35.88 39.02
N TRP A 1037 6.46 35.75 37.79
CA TRP A 1037 6.97 34.80 36.80
C TRP A 1037 8.34 35.22 36.26
N PHE A 1038 8.55 36.50 35.94
CA PHE A 1038 9.89 36.99 35.59
C PHE A 1038 10.90 36.82 36.73
N THR A 1039 10.45 36.88 37.99
CA THR A 1039 11.32 36.58 39.14
C THR A 1039 11.69 35.10 39.21
N LYS A 1040 10.77 34.18 38.86
CA LYS A 1040 11.09 32.75 38.71
C LYS A 1040 12.12 32.54 37.59
N ALA A 1041 11.87 33.11 36.40
CA ALA A 1041 12.80 33.06 35.27
C ALA A 1041 14.20 33.60 35.63
N TYR A 1042 14.27 34.75 36.30
CA TYR A 1042 15.52 35.35 36.78
C TYR A 1042 16.29 34.42 37.72
N LYS A 1043 15.61 33.79 38.70
CA LYS A 1043 16.27 32.87 39.64
C LYS A 1043 16.86 31.67 38.92
N CYS A 1044 16.10 31.05 38.01
CA CYS A 1044 16.59 29.92 37.20
C CYS A 1044 17.76 30.35 36.33
N ALA A 1045 17.60 31.45 35.56
CA ALA A 1045 18.62 31.93 34.64
C ALA A 1045 19.92 32.31 35.35
N ARG A 1046 19.84 32.93 36.53
CA ARG A 1046 21.03 33.32 37.30
C ARG A 1046 21.81 32.12 37.82
N VAL A 1047 21.12 31.08 38.29
CA VAL A 1047 21.76 29.85 38.77
C VAL A 1047 22.40 29.09 37.61
N ALA A 1048 21.68 28.98 36.49
CA ALA A 1048 22.10 28.19 35.34
C ALA A 1048 23.23 28.82 34.52
N PHE A 1049 23.13 30.13 34.26
CA PHE A 1049 23.98 30.80 33.27
C PHE A 1049 24.94 31.84 33.89
N GLY A 1050 24.86 32.05 35.21
CA GLY A 1050 25.67 33.02 35.94
C GLY A 1050 25.13 34.46 35.86
N GLU A 1051 25.66 35.34 36.72
CA GLU A 1051 25.12 36.70 36.91
C GLU A 1051 25.31 37.64 35.72
N LYS A 1052 26.32 37.39 34.89
CA LYS A 1052 26.67 38.23 33.72
C LYS A 1052 26.25 37.58 32.40
N ASN A 1053 25.02 37.06 32.35
CA ASN A 1053 24.46 36.42 31.17
C ASN A 1053 23.32 37.25 30.55
N LEU A 1054 23.18 37.19 29.24
CA LEU A 1054 22.14 37.89 28.48
C LEU A 1054 20.72 37.54 28.96
N ARG A 1055 20.44 36.28 29.27
CA ARG A 1055 19.13 35.83 29.79
C ARG A 1055 18.79 36.48 31.13
N VAL A 1056 19.80 36.72 31.99
CA VAL A 1056 19.64 37.42 33.27
C VAL A 1056 19.31 38.90 33.03
N ALA A 1057 19.99 39.55 32.07
CA ALA A 1057 19.72 40.94 31.70
C ALA A 1057 18.29 41.13 31.18
N MET A 1058 17.81 40.24 30.31
CA MET A 1058 16.44 40.26 29.80
C MET A 1058 15.40 40.10 30.92
N CYS A 1059 15.62 39.17 31.86
CA CYS A 1059 14.72 39.02 33.01
C CYS A 1059 14.68 40.30 33.87
N LEU A 1060 15.84 40.89 34.18
CA LEU A 1060 15.93 42.12 34.96
C LEU A 1060 15.25 43.31 34.28
N GLN A 1061 15.39 43.41 32.95
CA GLN A 1061 14.71 44.42 32.14
C GLN A 1061 13.19 44.27 32.25
N LYS A 1062 12.63 43.08 31.99
CA LYS A 1062 11.18 42.84 32.06
C LYS A 1062 10.64 43.03 33.49
N MET A 1063 11.40 42.64 34.52
CA MET A 1063 11.08 42.92 35.92
C MET A 1063 11.05 44.43 36.21
N ALA A 1064 12.01 45.20 35.69
CA ALA A 1064 12.07 46.64 35.87
C ALA A 1064 10.85 47.34 35.25
N ILE A 1065 10.42 46.90 34.07
CA ILE A 1065 9.22 47.41 33.39
C ILE A 1065 7.97 47.14 34.24
N CYS A 1066 7.80 45.92 34.74
CA CYS A 1066 6.69 45.59 35.63
C CYS A 1066 6.69 46.43 36.92
N LYS A 1067 7.86 46.61 37.55
CA LYS A 1067 8.01 47.43 38.77
C LYS A 1067 7.66 48.90 38.52
N TYR A 1068 8.05 49.44 37.36
CA TYR A 1068 7.71 50.81 36.99
C TYR A 1068 6.20 50.99 36.77
N ALA A 1069 5.57 50.04 36.08
CA ALA A 1069 4.12 50.01 35.89
C ALA A 1069 3.34 49.94 37.22
N LEU A 1070 3.92 49.29 38.24
CA LEU A 1070 3.37 49.19 39.59
C LEU A 1070 3.70 50.42 40.48
N GLY A 1071 4.41 51.42 39.97
CA GLY A 1071 4.80 52.62 40.71
C GLY A 1071 6.04 52.47 41.62
N ALA A 1072 6.70 51.32 41.62
CA ALA A 1072 7.92 51.06 42.39
C ALA A 1072 9.18 51.61 41.68
N VAL A 1073 9.21 52.93 41.42
CA VAL A 1073 10.18 53.59 40.53
C VAL A 1073 11.64 53.37 40.97
N ALA A 1074 11.94 53.44 42.26
CA ALA A 1074 13.31 53.26 42.76
C ALA A 1074 13.86 51.84 42.49
N GLU A 1075 13.03 50.82 42.70
CA GLU A 1075 13.41 49.42 42.43
C GLU A 1075 13.48 49.14 40.92
N ALA A 1076 12.59 49.76 40.14
CA ALA A 1076 12.60 49.66 38.69
C ALA A 1076 13.90 50.23 38.10
N LEU A 1077 14.32 51.43 38.55
CA LEU A 1077 15.58 52.03 38.15
C LEU A 1077 16.79 51.18 38.55
N LYS A 1078 16.76 50.55 39.72
CA LYS A 1078 17.82 49.62 40.15
C LYS A 1078 17.93 48.42 39.20
N SER A 1079 16.83 47.70 38.98
CA SER A 1079 16.81 46.53 38.09
C SER A 1079 17.18 46.89 36.64
N MET A 1080 16.73 48.04 36.13
CA MET A 1080 17.07 48.49 34.77
C MET A 1080 18.55 48.88 34.63
N ARG A 1081 19.16 49.52 35.65
CA ARG A 1081 20.60 49.81 35.65
C ARG A 1081 21.43 48.54 35.64
N GLU A 1082 21.04 47.54 36.43
CA GLU A 1082 21.69 46.23 36.45
C GLU A 1082 21.57 45.54 35.08
N ALA A 1083 20.39 45.54 34.46
CA ALA A 1083 20.19 45.00 33.12
C ALA A 1083 21.10 45.67 32.07
N VAL A 1084 21.12 47.01 32.03
CA VAL A 1084 21.98 47.78 31.11
C VAL A 1084 23.46 47.50 31.33
N ALA A 1085 23.90 47.40 32.59
CA ALA A 1085 25.30 47.07 32.90
C ALA A 1085 25.71 45.68 32.39
N ILE A 1086 24.79 44.71 32.42
CA ILE A 1086 25.04 43.38 31.85
C ILE A 1086 25.03 43.45 30.32
N PHE A 1087 24.06 44.12 29.69
CA PHE A 1087 24.04 44.31 28.24
C PHE A 1087 25.33 44.99 27.74
N ASP A 1088 25.81 46.04 28.40
CA ASP A 1088 27.02 46.78 28.02
C ASP A 1088 28.30 45.92 27.99
N VAL A 1089 28.34 44.79 28.71
CA VAL A 1089 29.50 43.89 28.74
C VAL A 1089 29.27 42.57 28.00
N THR A 1090 28.03 42.25 27.61
CA THR A 1090 27.67 40.96 26.99
C THR A 1090 27.39 41.06 25.49
N VAL A 1091 26.95 42.21 25.00
CA VAL A 1091 26.54 42.40 23.61
C VAL A 1091 27.10 43.70 23.04
N ASP A 1092 27.19 43.76 21.71
CA ASP A 1092 27.60 44.96 21.01
C ASP A 1092 26.67 46.15 21.27
N ARG A 1093 27.21 47.35 21.08
CA ARG A 1093 26.49 48.61 21.37
C ARG A 1093 25.17 48.72 20.62
N ASP A 1094 25.09 48.10 19.44
CA ASP A 1094 23.95 48.16 18.52
C ASP A 1094 22.91 47.06 18.74
N TYR A 1095 23.08 46.20 19.75
CA TYR A 1095 22.09 45.19 20.09
C TYR A 1095 20.73 45.86 20.45
N PRO A 1096 19.63 45.52 19.75
CA PRO A 1096 18.35 46.24 19.87
C PRO A 1096 17.82 46.34 21.30
N GLU A 1097 17.85 45.24 22.06
CA GLU A 1097 17.34 45.19 23.43
C GLU A 1097 18.23 46.00 24.39
N ALA A 1098 19.53 46.10 24.12
CA ALA A 1098 20.44 46.94 24.88
C ALA A 1098 20.14 48.43 24.61
N GLN A 1099 19.94 48.80 23.33
CA GLN A 1099 19.53 50.15 22.96
C GLN A 1099 18.18 50.54 23.58
N PHE A 1100 17.20 49.65 23.50
CA PHE A 1100 15.89 49.82 24.10
C PHE A 1100 16.00 50.00 25.63
N SER A 1101 16.76 49.16 26.33
CA SER A 1101 16.99 49.27 27.79
C SER A 1101 17.60 50.61 28.19
N ARG A 1102 18.63 51.07 27.44
CA ARG A 1102 19.28 52.36 27.70
C ARG A 1102 18.32 53.53 27.46
N SER A 1103 17.55 53.47 26.38
CA SER A 1103 16.54 54.49 26.06
C SER A 1103 15.49 54.57 27.15
N LEU A 1104 14.93 53.43 27.54
CA LEU A 1104 13.90 53.36 28.58
C LEU A 1104 14.44 53.82 29.94
N LEU A 1105 15.67 53.44 30.31
CA LEU A 1105 16.32 53.93 31.53
C LEU A 1105 16.42 55.47 31.55
N ARG A 1106 16.79 56.11 30.43
CA ARG A 1106 16.84 57.59 30.34
C ARG A 1106 15.45 58.19 30.55
N GLN A 1107 14.42 57.63 29.92
CA GLN A 1107 13.06 58.11 30.07
C GLN A 1107 12.55 57.95 31.52
N MET A 1108 12.87 56.81 32.17
CA MET A 1108 12.51 56.56 33.58
C MET A 1108 13.17 57.58 34.50
N LEU A 1109 14.45 57.91 34.27
CA LEU A 1109 15.19 58.94 35.04
C LEU A 1109 14.63 60.35 34.85
N GLN A 1110 14.09 60.65 33.66
CA GLN A 1110 13.46 61.94 33.35
C GLN A 1110 12.00 62.03 33.83
N GLY A 1111 11.44 60.95 34.39
CA GLY A 1111 10.02 60.88 34.76
C GLY A 1111 9.07 60.96 33.54
N ARG A 1112 9.56 60.60 32.35
CA ARG A 1112 8.83 60.67 31.07
C ARG A 1112 8.66 59.32 30.39
N ALA A 1113 8.92 58.21 31.08
CA ALA A 1113 8.78 56.88 30.50
C ALA A 1113 7.31 56.58 30.21
N THR A 1114 7.00 56.43 28.92
CA THR A 1114 5.74 55.90 28.44
C THR A 1114 5.94 54.43 28.12
N LEU A 1115 5.32 53.54 28.90
CA LEU A 1115 5.37 52.10 28.64
C LEU A 1115 4.37 51.75 27.53
N ASN A 1116 4.83 51.67 26.29
CA ASN A 1116 4.04 51.10 25.21
C ASN A 1116 4.23 49.59 25.20
N PHE A 1117 3.44 48.85 25.98
CA PHE A 1117 3.62 47.40 26.13
C PHE A 1117 3.52 46.60 24.82
N ALA A 1118 2.96 47.16 23.74
CA ALA A 1118 2.97 46.51 22.43
C ALA A 1118 4.31 46.65 21.69
N GLU A 1119 5.11 47.68 21.99
CA GLU A 1119 6.48 47.85 21.49
C GLU A 1119 7.54 47.16 22.38
N ILE A 1120 7.16 46.70 23.58
CA ILE A 1120 8.02 46.14 24.63
C ILE A 1120 7.91 44.63 24.67
#